data_AF-A0A924IZN5-F1
#
_entry.id   AF-A0A924IZN5-F1
#
_cell.length_a   1.000
_cell.length_b   1.000
_cell.length_c   1.000
_cell.angle_alpha   90.00
_cell.angle_beta   90.00
_cell.angle_gamma   90.00
#
_symmetry.space_group_name_H-M   'P 1'
#
loop_
_entity.id
_entity.type
_entity.pdbx_description
1 polymer ?
#
loop_
_entity_poly.entity_id
_entity_poly.type
_entity_poly.pdbx_seq_one_letter_code
_entity_poly.pdbx_strand_id
1 'polypeptide(L)'
;MTDQTHILKPRKAINKAFLKIKPNRTEIEIFKQNLIQLLDRSNETESEEFHKNLVSDFLKKTYYENTHFINTKGRNDLVIHNGNTAKDTVGVIIEAKKPTNKTEMLSKNNINTKAFQELVLYYLRERITHKNLEIKYLVATNIYEWFIFDANLFEKLFAQNKSLVKQFEDFEAGRLSGKTTDFFYHEIAEPFIKNLKQELEFTFFDFRDYDKPLRNNNLKDDNQLIALFKLLSPEHLLKLPFTNDSNSLDKRFYGELLHIIGLSETKDGGKKIIGRNAKGERNTGSLLENAIVQIDSLDKISRIQNPSQFGKTQEERLFSVGLELCITWINRILFLKLLEAQLKTYHKGDKSYEFLSIEKIENFDALNKLFFQVLAREYSERNDDVKTAFSKVPYLNSSLFEPTEIEHTTLFISNLEDEKTLPIYSGSVLKTDNGKKQTGKLNAIEYLFKFLDAYDFSSEGSEDIQEDNKTLINASVLGLIFEKINGYKDGSFFTPGFITMYMCRETIRKAVLQKFNDTKNWTCDSIDELYNKIEDRKEANKIINSLKICDPAVGSGHFLVSSLNELIAIKNDLRILSDRNGNRLKEYQFEVVNDELIVTDDNGELFEYKPNNKESQRVQETLFHEKQTIIENCLFGVDINPNSVKICRLRLWIELLKNAYYKSETELETLPNIDINIKCGNSLISRFDLDSDLKAALKKSKWNIETYRIAVDTYRNAQNKRQKREMETLIESIKTEIRSEISLNDPKITRLQKINGEIFLMTNQTQLFEMSKKEK
;
A
#
# COMPACT_ATOMS: atom_id res chain seq x y z
N MET A 1 39.05 13.56 -16.03
CA MET A 1 38.62 12.74 -14.87
C MET A 1 37.24 13.16 -14.34
N THR A 2 36.50 14.04 -15.02
CA THR A 2 35.13 14.44 -14.68
C THR A 2 34.05 13.41 -15.06
N ASP A 3 34.39 12.36 -15.83
CA ASP A 3 33.41 11.41 -16.40
C ASP A 3 33.28 10.09 -15.60
N GLN A 4 33.64 10.07 -14.30
CA GLN A 4 33.69 8.82 -13.51
C GLN A 4 33.00 8.89 -12.14
N THR A 5 32.15 9.88 -11.89
CA THR A 5 31.43 10.00 -10.61
C THR A 5 29.94 10.22 -10.81
N HIS A 6 29.13 9.38 -10.16
CA HIS A 6 27.68 9.53 -10.11
C HIS A 6 27.27 10.10 -8.74
N ILE A 7 26.80 11.35 -8.72
CA ILE A 7 26.47 12.03 -7.46
C ILE A 7 24.97 11.98 -7.22
N LEU A 8 24.58 11.32 -6.13
CA LEU A 8 23.20 11.28 -5.64
C LEU A 8 22.93 12.44 -4.67
N LYS A 9 21.76 13.06 -4.80
CA LYS A 9 21.20 13.95 -3.76
C LYS A 9 20.63 13.10 -2.61
N PRO A 10 20.55 13.62 -1.36
CA PRO A 10 19.98 12.90 -0.21
C PRO A 10 18.67 12.17 -0.52
N ARG A 11 17.74 12.88 -1.19
CA ARG A 11 16.42 12.33 -1.51
C ARG A 11 16.45 11.10 -2.42
N LYS A 12 17.40 11.04 -3.36
CA LYS A 12 17.57 9.88 -4.29
C LYS A 12 18.26 8.69 -3.63
N ALA A 13 19.05 8.93 -2.59
CA ALA A 13 19.79 7.87 -1.89
C ALA A 13 18.90 7.08 -0.91
N ILE A 14 17.83 7.68 -0.42
CA ILE A 14 16.96 7.08 0.59
C ILE A 14 15.97 6.11 -0.08
N ASN A 15 15.67 5.01 0.62
CA ASN A 15 14.59 4.13 0.20
C ASN A 15 13.27 4.92 0.08
N LYS A 16 12.66 4.89 -1.11
CA LYS A 16 11.45 5.68 -1.41
C LYS A 16 10.27 5.41 -0.46
N ALA A 17 10.11 4.17 0.02
CA ALA A 17 9.08 3.84 1.01
C ALA A 17 9.42 4.38 2.40
N PHE A 18 10.70 4.50 2.75
CA PHE A 18 11.10 5.19 3.98
C PHE A 18 10.88 6.70 3.86
N LEU A 19 11.15 7.27 2.68
CA LEU A 19 10.94 8.70 2.40
C LEU A 19 9.48 9.14 2.57
N LYS A 20 8.51 8.25 2.34
CA LYS A 20 7.08 8.48 2.58
C LYS A 20 6.66 8.60 4.06
N ILE A 21 7.40 8.00 4.99
CA ILE A 21 7.03 8.00 6.41
C ILE A 21 7.24 9.39 7.01
N LYS A 22 6.19 10.08 7.42
CA LYS A 22 6.32 11.42 7.98
C LYS A 22 7.09 11.37 9.32
N PRO A 23 8.22 12.10 9.46
CA PRO A 23 8.87 12.24 10.76
C PRO A 23 8.00 13.10 11.67
N ASN A 24 8.08 12.88 12.99
CA ASN A 24 7.33 13.70 13.93
C ASN A 24 7.98 15.08 14.08
N ARG A 25 7.16 16.11 14.32
CA ARG A 25 7.62 17.48 14.59
C ARG A 25 8.68 17.52 15.68
N THR A 26 8.46 16.82 16.79
CA THR A 26 9.41 16.76 17.90
C THR A 26 10.78 16.21 17.48
N GLU A 27 10.82 15.20 16.61
CA GLU A 27 12.07 14.61 16.13
C GLU A 27 12.84 15.57 15.21
N ILE A 28 12.11 16.27 14.34
CA ILE A 28 12.70 17.30 13.47
C ILE A 28 13.22 18.48 14.29
N GLU A 29 12.52 18.93 15.33
CA GLU A 29 13.01 20.01 16.19
C GLU A 29 14.27 19.61 16.97
N ILE A 30 14.34 18.37 17.47
CA ILE A 30 15.57 17.84 18.09
C ILE A 30 16.72 17.82 17.07
N PHE A 31 16.46 17.35 15.84
CA PHE A 31 17.43 17.37 14.75
C PHE A 31 17.92 18.78 14.42
N LYS A 32 16.99 19.74 14.28
CA LYS A 32 17.30 21.16 14.03
C LYS A 32 18.17 21.72 15.14
N GLN A 33 17.78 21.54 16.39
CA GLN A 33 18.52 22.03 17.55
C GLN A 33 19.95 21.48 17.59
N ASN A 34 20.12 20.17 17.38
CA ASN A 34 21.43 19.53 17.39
C ASN A 34 22.29 19.94 16.18
N LEU A 35 21.69 20.11 15.00
CA LEU A 35 22.40 20.56 13.79
C LEU A 35 22.83 22.02 13.90
N ILE A 36 21.97 22.90 14.42
CA ILE A 36 22.33 24.28 14.75
C ILE A 36 23.49 24.30 15.75
N GLN A 37 23.43 23.47 16.79
CA GLN A 37 24.51 23.36 17.77
C GLN A 37 25.83 22.88 17.15
N LEU A 38 25.79 21.95 16.19
CA LEU A 38 26.98 21.50 15.44
C LEU A 38 27.59 22.66 14.64
N LEU A 39 26.77 23.39 13.88
CA LEU A 39 27.20 24.49 13.01
C LEU A 39 27.66 25.73 13.79
N ASP A 40 27.04 26.05 14.93
CA ASP A 40 27.43 27.20 15.75
C ASP A 40 28.71 26.95 16.55
N ARG A 41 29.06 25.67 16.80
CA ARG A 41 30.26 25.29 17.55
C ARG A 41 31.45 24.96 16.65
N SER A 42 31.26 24.77 15.34
CA SER A 42 32.36 24.52 14.44
C SER A 42 33.27 25.75 14.37
N ASN A 43 34.57 25.54 14.58
CA ASN A 43 35.56 26.61 14.62
C ASN A 43 36.78 26.22 13.79
N GLU A 44 36.97 26.87 12.66
CA GLU A 44 38.03 26.55 11.70
C GLU A 44 39.47 26.60 12.26
N THR A 45 39.68 27.28 13.40
CA THR A 45 40.98 27.34 14.09
C THR A 45 41.26 26.13 14.98
N GLU A 46 40.26 25.33 15.29
CA GLU A 46 40.37 24.18 16.19
C GLU A 46 40.92 22.93 15.49
N SER A 47 41.34 21.97 16.30
CA SER A 47 41.91 20.70 15.83
C SER A 47 40.89 19.82 15.08
N GLU A 48 41.39 18.86 14.30
CA GLU A 48 40.54 17.83 13.67
C GLU A 48 39.80 16.98 14.72
N GLU A 49 40.45 16.67 15.84
CA GLU A 49 39.87 15.95 16.98
C GLU A 49 38.68 16.71 17.60
N PHE A 50 38.77 18.04 17.71
CA PHE A 50 37.67 18.87 18.19
C PHE A 50 36.43 18.72 17.30
N HIS A 51 36.62 18.83 15.99
CA HIS A 51 35.54 18.71 15.00
C HIS A 51 34.95 17.30 14.95
N LYS A 52 35.78 16.26 15.07
CA LYS A 52 35.35 14.87 15.19
C LYS A 52 34.42 14.66 16.39
N ASN A 53 34.75 15.23 17.54
CA ASN A 53 33.89 15.14 18.73
C ASN A 53 32.53 15.83 18.52
N LEU A 54 32.48 16.96 17.80
CA LEU A 54 31.22 17.61 17.45
C LEU A 54 30.33 16.74 16.56
N VAL A 55 30.90 16.07 15.55
CA VAL A 55 30.16 15.13 14.69
C VAL A 55 29.62 13.94 15.51
N SER A 56 30.44 13.38 16.40
CA SER A 56 30.05 12.30 17.31
C SER A 56 28.88 12.71 18.21
N ASP A 57 28.96 13.88 18.83
CA ASP A 57 27.94 14.43 19.71
C ASP A 57 26.62 14.68 18.97
N PHE A 58 26.70 15.24 17.76
CA PHE A 58 25.54 15.48 16.91
C PHE A 58 24.80 14.18 16.58
N LEU A 59 25.51 13.15 16.10
CA LEU A 59 24.90 11.86 15.76
C LEU A 59 24.28 11.19 16.99
N LYS A 60 25.01 11.17 18.12
CA LYS A 60 24.52 10.58 19.38
C LYS A 60 23.22 11.23 19.82
N LYS A 61 23.23 12.55 20.07
CA LYS A 61 22.09 13.28 20.63
C LYS A 61 20.86 13.31 19.71
N THR A 62 21.07 13.09 18.41
CA THR A 62 19.99 13.11 17.43
C THR A 62 19.33 11.74 17.28
N TYR A 63 20.11 10.64 17.23
CA TYR A 63 19.58 9.32 16.86
C TYR A 63 20.09 8.16 17.70
N TYR A 64 21.40 8.12 17.96
CA TYR A 64 22.07 6.89 18.34
C TYR A 64 22.23 6.72 19.85
N GLU A 65 21.93 7.75 20.64
CA GLU A 65 22.03 7.68 22.10
C GLU A 65 21.20 6.52 22.66
N ASN A 66 21.82 5.72 23.53
CA ASN A 66 21.27 4.52 24.17
C ASN A 66 20.95 3.32 23.27
N THR A 67 20.95 3.48 21.93
CA THR A 67 20.61 2.39 20.99
C THR A 67 21.84 1.81 20.29
N HIS A 68 22.83 2.64 19.96
CA HIS A 68 24.03 2.23 19.26
C HIS A 68 25.28 2.89 19.82
N PHE A 69 26.41 2.21 19.69
CA PHE A 69 27.68 2.73 20.15
C PHE A 69 28.38 3.51 19.04
N ILE A 70 28.75 4.78 19.33
CA ILE A 70 29.55 5.62 18.45
C ILE A 70 30.83 6.03 19.17
N ASN A 71 31.99 5.62 18.63
CA ASN A 71 33.29 6.02 19.14
C ASN A 71 34.40 5.81 18.10
N THR A 72 35.63 6.23 18.44
CA THR A 72 36.85 5.84 17.72
C THR A 72 37.07 4.33 17.82
N LYS A 73 37.61 3.70 16.78
CA LYS A 73 38.04 2.28 16.81
C LYS A 73 39.41 2.13 16.16
N GLY A 74 40.43 1.86 16.97
CA GLY A 74 41.81 1.76 16.48
C GLY A 74 42.28 3.08 15.88
N ARG A 75 42.55 3.10 14.57
CA ARG A 75 42.90 4.32 13.83
C ARG A 75 41.72 4.97 13.10
N ASN A 76 40.55 4.35 13.10
CA ASN A 76 39.37 4.94 12.48
C ASN A 76 38.88 6.10 13.35
N ASP A 77 38.61 7.24 12.71
CA ASP A 77 38.14 8.45 13.37
C ASP A 77 36.86 8.20 14.16
N LEU A 78 35.81 7.75 13.49
CA LEU A 78 34.54 7.39 14.11
C LEU A 78 33.95 6.16 13.45
N VAL A 79 33.30 5.32 14.26
CA VAL A 79 32.49 4.22 13.78
C VAL A 79 31.13 4.22 14.46
N ILE A 80 30.10 3.83 13.72
CA ILE A 80 28.78 3.48 14.27
C ILE A 80 28.72 1.95 14.30
N HIS A 81 28.54 1.39 15.49
CA HIS A 81 28.37 -0.06 15.67
C HIS A 81 26.93 -0.50 15.38
N ASN A 82 26.74 -1.73 14.94
CA ASN A 82 25.42 -2.34 14.73
C ASN A 82 24.67 -2.64 16.03
N GLY A 83 25.32 -2.49 17.18
CA GLY A 83 24.73 -2.63 18.52
C GLY A 83 25.20 -1.54 19.46
N ASN A 84 24.83 -1.67 20.74
CA ASN A 84 25.06 -0.65 21.76
C ASN A 84 26.40 -0.79 22.51
N THR A 85 27.29 -1.68 22.07
CA THR A 85 28.61 -1.88 22.70
C THR A 85 29.75 -1.81 21.68
N ALA A 86 30.96 -1.53 22.18
CA ALA A 86 32.20 -1.55 21.38
C ALA A 86 32.57 -2.95 20.82
N LYS A 87 31.91 -4.02 21.31
CA LYS A 87 32.14 -5.40 20.85
C LYS A 87 31.32 -5.74 19.62
N ASP A 88 30.23 -5.01 19.39
CA ASP A 88 29.37 -5.23 18.23
C ASP A 88 30.12 -4.88 16.95
N THR A 89 29.69 -5.46 15.83
CA THR A 89 30.33 -5.23 14.53
C THR A 89 30.16 -3.78 14.08
N VAL A 90 31.13 -3.28 13.30
CA VAL A 90 31.05 -1.93 12.75
C VAL A 90 30.06 -1.93 11.59
N GLY A 91 29.06 -1.04 11.67
CA GLY A 91 28.07 -0.82 10.62
C GLY A 91 28.44 0.36 9.71
N VAL A 92 28.98 1.45 10.25
CA VAL A 92 29.39 2.63 9.48
C VAL A 92 30.80 3.07 9.87
N ILE A 93 31.62 3.39 8.88
CA ILE A 93 32.94 4.02 9.06
C ILE A 93 32.84 5.48 8.67
N ILE A 94 33.30 6.39 9.54
CA ILE A 94 33.27 7.82 9.31
C ILE A 94 34.69 8.37 9.44
N GLU A 95 35.15 9.03 8.38
CA GLU A 95 36.40 9.78 8.32
C GLU A 95 36.11 11.28 8.39
N ALA A 96 36.68 11.98 9.37
CA ALA A 96 36.35 13.37 9.66
C ALA A 96 37.59 14.26 9.50
N LYS A 97 37.55 15.17 8.53
CA LYS A 97 38.61 16.17 8.33
C LYS A 97 38.25 17.52 8.94
N LYS A 98 39.25 18.32 9.30
CA LYS A 98 39.00 19.73 9.66
C LYS A 98 38.42 20.50 8.44
N PRO A 99 37.50 21.47 8.65
CA PRO A 99 36.87 22.22 7.55
C PRO A 99 37.84 22.89 6.58
N THR A 100 38.99 23.34 7.08
CA THR A 100 40.01 24.05 6.28
C THR A 100 40.90 23.12 5.45
N ASN A 101 40.82 21.80 5.64
CA ASN A 101 41.70 20.81 4.98
C ASN A 101 41.21 20.41 3.58
N LYS A 102 41.23 21.37 2.66
CA LYS A 102 40.77 21.16 1.27
C LYS A 102 41.63 20.19 0.46
N THR A 103 42.88 19.94 0.89
CA THR A 103 43.82 19.08 0.17
C THR A 103 43.57 17.60 0.44
N GLU A 104 43.28 17.25 1.71
CA GLU A 104 43.03 15.86 2.11
C GLU A 104 41.56 15.46 2.02
N MET A 105 40.63 16.43 2.03
CA MET A 105 39.19 16.21 1.93
C MET A 105 38.73 15.99 0.47
N LEU A 106 37.72 15.15 0.29
CA LEU A 106 37.09 14.91 -1.01
C LEU A 106 36.42 16.18 -1.56
N SER A 107 36.33 16.26 -2.88
CA SER A 107 35.47 17.22 -3.58
C SER A 107 34.68 16.53 -4.69
N LYS A 108 33.61 17.16 -5.18
CA LYS A 108 32.80 16.63 -6.29
C LYS A 108 33.61 16.27 -7.54
N ASN A 109 34.72 16.98 -7.76
CA ASN A 109 35.58 16.81 -8.94
C ASN A 109 36.86 15.99 -8.65
N ASN A 110 37.15 15.72 -7.38
CA ASN A 110 38.34 14.98 -6.97
C ASN A 110 38.04 14.10 -5.74
N ILE A 111 37.87 12.80 -6.00
CA ILE A 111 37.59 11.79 -4.97
C ILE A 111 38.88 11.13 -4.46
N ASN A 112 39.91 11.00 -5.31
CA ASN A 112 41.19 10.37 -4.94
C ASN A 112 42.02 11.31 -4.06
N THR A 113 41.64 11.35 -2.78
CA THR A 113 42.19 12.20 -1.74
C THR A 113 42.53 11.33 -0.53
N LYS A 114 43.30 11.86 0.39
CA LYS A 114 43.74 11.11 1.57
C LYS A 114 42.56 10.56 2.38
N ALA A 115 41.50 11.35 2.60
CA ALA A 115 40.32 10.89 3.32
C ALA A 115 39.62 9.69 2.63
N PHE A 116 39.57 9.66 1.30
CA PHE A 116 39.02 8.49 0.58
C PHE A 116 39.95 7.28 0.64
N GLN A 117 41.27 7.50 0.56
CA GLN A 117 42.28 6.44 0.71
C GLN A 117 42.26 5.83 2.12
N GLU A 118 42.02 6.66 3.14
CA GLU A 118 41.76 6.27 4.53
C GLU A 118 40.51 5.39 4.63
N LEU A 119 39.39 5.80 4.04
CA LEU A 119 38.18 4.96 3.98
C LEU A 119 38.44 3.59 3.32
N VAL A 120 39.19 3.54 2.22
CA VAL A 120 39.56 2.27 1.57
C VAL A 120 40.38 1.38 2.51
N LEU A 121 41.36 1.94 3.21
CA LEU A 121 42.15 1.19 4.18
C LEU A 121 41.30 0.65 5.33
N TYR A 122 40.45 1.50 5.91
CA TYR A 122 39.60 1.12 7.04
C TYR A 122 38.56 0.07 6.65
N TYR A 123 37.99 0.20 5.46
CA TYR A 123 37.13 -0.82 4.87
C TYR A 123 37.84 -2.17 4.76
N LEU A 124 39.02 -2.21 4.13
CA LEU A 124 39.77 -3.45 3.93
C LEU A 124 40.19 -4.10 5.25
N ARG A 125 40.55 -3.32 6.27
CA ARG A 125 40.82 -3.85 7.62
C ARG A 125 39.61 -4.50 8.25
N GLU A 126 38.46 -3.83 8.24
CA GLU A 126 37.22 -4.43 8.77
C GLU A 126 36.83 -5.68 7.97
N ARG A 127 36.83 -5.58 6.64
CA ARG A 127 36.31 -6.62 5.74
C ARG A 127 37.22 -7.84 5.61
N ILE A 128 38.54 -7.64 5.50
CA ILE A 128 39.53 -8.71 5.23
C ILE A 128 40.16 -9.18 6.53
N THR A 129 40.70 -8.26 7.35
CA THR A 129 41.41 -8.62 8.59
C THR A 129 40.44 -9.05 9.69
N HIS A 130 39.39 -8.27 9.93
CA HIS A 130 38.40 -8.56 10.97
C HIS A 130 37.23 -9.42 10.50
N LYS A 131 37.17 -9.76 9.20
CA LYS A 131 36.12 -10.58 8.59
C LYS A 131 34.70 -10.05 8.84
N ASN A 132 34.56 -8.73 8.97
CA ASN A 132 33.28 -8.07 9.17
C ASN A 132 32.53 -8.01 7.82
N LEU A 133 31.36 -8.65 7.76
CA LEU A 133 30.46 -8.66 6.59
C LEU A 133 29.29 -7.67 6.74
N GLU A 134 29.24 -6.93 7.85
CA GLU A 134 28.07 -6.16 8.27
C GLU A 134 28.24 -4.64 8.09
N ILE A 135 29.31 -4.20 7.43
CA ILE A 135 29.52 -2.80 7.04
C ILE A 135 28.42 -2.41 6.04
N LYS A 136 27.75 -1.29 6.29
CA LYS A 136 26.63 -0.77 5.49
C LYS A 136 27.03 0.44 4.66
N TYR A 137 27.73 1.40 5.27
CA TYR A 137 28.15 2.64 4.60
C TYR A 137 29.53 3.12 5.08
N LEU A 138 30.15 3.93 4.24
CA LEU A 138 31.38 4.68 4.55
C LEU A 138 31.12 6.17 4.31
N VAL A 139 31.60 7.01 5.21
CA VAL A 139 31.32 8.45 5.20
C VAL A 139 32.63 9.22 5.29
N ALA A 140 32.82 10.21 4.43
CA ALA A 140 33.83 11.25 4.62
C ALA A 140 33.13 12.59 4.86
N THR A 141 33.56 13.33 5.88
CA THR A 141 32.99 14.64 6.19
C THR A 141 34.02 15.64 6.68
N ASN A 142 33.78 16.93 6.42
CA ASN A 142 34.50 18.03 7.05
C ASN A 142 33.60 18.89 7.94
N ILE A 143 32.59 18.27 8.56
CA ILE A 143 31.40 18.85 9.19
C ILE A 143 30.39 19.37 8.18
N TYR A 144 30.80 20.25 7.26
CA TYR A 144 29.86 20.90 6.34
C TYR A 144 29.47 19.97 5.19
N GLU A 145 30.46 19.45 4.48
CA GLU A 145 30.30 18.58 3.33
C GLU A 145 30.32 17.11 3.76
N TRP A 146 29.38 16.32 3.26
CA TRP A 146 29.26 14.89 3.56
C TRP A 146 29.24 14.08 2.27
N PHE A 147 30.04 13.02 2.25
CA PHE A 147 30.14 12.04 1.17
C PHE A 147 29.83 10.67 1.73
N ILE A 148 28.72 10.05 1.32
CA ILE A 148 28.26 8.76 1.83
C ILE A 148 28.30 7.72 0.70
N PHE A 149 29.01 6.62 0.94
CA PHE A 149 29.23 5.53 -0.01
C PHE A 149 28.59 4.24 0.52
N ASP A 150 27.82 3.53 -0.31
CA ASP A 150 27.31 2.19 0.03
C ASP A 150 28.47 1.19 0.09
N ALA A 151 28.54 0.39 1.15
CA ALA A 151 29.59 -0.61 1.32
C ALA A 151 29.63 -1.67 0.19
N ASN A 152 28.51 -1.91 -0.51
CA ASN A 152 28.47 -2.77 -1.69
C ASN A 152 29.36 -2.27 -2.84
N LEU A 153 29.48 -0.94 -2.98
CA LEU A 153 30.42 -0.34 -3.94
C LEU A 153 31.85 -0.72 -3.56
N PHE A 154 32.19 -0.64 -2.28
CA PHE A 154 33.51 -0.99 -1.79
C PHE A 154 33.81 -2.49 -1.89
N GLU A 155 32.80 -3.35 -1.68
CA GLU A 155 32.92 -4.79 -1.85
C GLU A 155 33.28 -5.11 -3.32
N LYS A 156 32.52 -4.55 -4.27
CA LYS A 156 32.71 -4.76 -5.71
C LYS A 156 34.04 -4.23 -6.23
N LEU A 157 34.43 -3.02 -5.81
CA LEU A 157 35.60 -2.33 -6.36
C LEU A 157 36.91 -2.74 -5.68
N PHE A 158 36.90 -2.92 -4.35
CA PHE A 158 38.10 -3.10 -3.57
C PHE A 158 38.24 -4.53 -3.03
N ALA A 159 37.25 -5.07 -2.29
CA ALA A 159 37.39 -6.39 -1.65
C ALA A 159 37.32 -7.58 -2.64
N GLN A 160 36.62 -7.44 -3.76
CA GLN A 160 36.59 -8.47 -4.81
C GLN A 160 37.82 -8.39 -5.74
N ASN A 161 38.61 -7.31 -5.67
CA ASN A 161 39.81 -7.16 -6.47
C ASN A 161 40.99 -7.95 -5.86
N LYS A 162 41.23 -9.15 -6.40
CA LYS A 162 42.30 -10.05 -5.92
C LYS A 162 43.69 -9.41 -5.88
N SER A 163 44.00 -8.50 -6.81
CA SER A 163 45.30 -7.83 -6.87
C SER A 163 45.47 -6.85 -5.72
N LEU A 164 44.46 -6.00 -5.49
CA LEU A 164 44.46 -5.04 -4.39
C LEU A 164 44.46 -5.75 -3.03
N VAL A 165 43.62 -6.76 -2.85
CA VAL A 165 43.55 -7.53 -1.59
C VAL A 165 44.89 -8.17 -1.27
N LYS A 166 45.56 -8.76 -2.27
CA LYS A 166 46.91 -9.33 -2.07
C LYS A 166 47.92 -8.27 -1.63
N GLN A 167 47.92 -7.08 -2.27
CA GLN A 167 48.79 -5.97 -1.87
C GLN A 167 48.50 -5.49 -0.46
N PHE A 168 47.22 -5.42 -0.08
CA PHE A 168 46.79 -5.07 1.27
C PHE A 168 47.24 -6.12 2.31
N GLU A 169 47.09 -7.42 2.01
CA GLU A 169 47.55 -8.50 2.90
C GLU A 169 49.07 -8.51 3.05
N ASP A 170 49.81 -8.25 1.96
CA ASP A 170 51.27 -8.10 1.98
C ASP A 170 51.70 -6.87 2.79
N PHE A 171 50.95 -5.77 2.70
CA PHE A 171 51.14 -4.57 3.50
C PHE A 171 50.93 -4.83 5.00
N GLU A 172 49.78 -5.40 5.39
CA GLU A 172 49.46 -5.70 6.80
C GLU A 172 50.40 -6.75 7.41
N ALA A 173 50.89 -7.70 6.59
CA ALA A 173 51.91 -8.67 7.00
C ALA A 173 53.34 -8.08 7.03
N GLY A 174 53.53 -6.82 6.64
CA GLY A 174 54.84 -6.16 6.59
C GLY A 174 55.81 -6.74 5.56
N ARG A 175 55.29 -7.36 4.49
CA ARG A 175 56.05 -7.97 3.39
C ARG A 175 56.48 -6.98 2.31
N LEU A 176 55.85 -5.79 2.27
CA LEU A 176 56.19 -4.72 1.33
C LEU A 176 57.32 -3.82 1.85
N SER A 177 57.87 -2.98 0.96
CA SER A 177 58.96 -2.06 1.26
C SER A 177 58.60 -0.98 2.29
N GLY A 178 57.32 -0.63 2.42
CA GLY A 178 56.82 0.28 3.45
C GLY A 178 55.79 -0.37 4.38
N LYS A 179 55.80 0.05 5.65
CA LYS A 179 54.93 -0.46 6.73
C LYS A 179 54.02 0.63 7.33
N THR A 180 54.11 1.86 6.82
CA THR A 180 53.34 3.01 7.31
C THR A 180 52.04 3.15 6.53
N THR A 181 51.04 3.77 7.14
CA THR A 181 49.79 4.09 6.46
C THR A 181 50.00 5.01 5.27
N ASP A 182 50.96 5.95 5.34
CA ASP A 182 51.34 6.80 4.20
C ASP A 182 51.82 6.00 2.98
N PHE A 183 52.55 4.90 3.20
CA PHE A 183 52.93 4.00 2.12
C PHE A 183 51.70 3.36 1.47
N PHE A 184 50.74 2.90 2.26
CA PHE A 184 49.50 2.35 1.71
C PHE A 184 48.73 3.40 0.90
N TYR A 185 48.63 4.64 1.40
CA TYR A 185 47.92 5.72 0.73
C TYR A 185 48.53 6.04 -0.64
N HIS A 186 49.83 6.32 -0.69
CA HIS A 186 50.49 6.79 -1.92
C HIS A 186 50.90 5.70 -2.90
N GLU A 187 51.29 4.52 -2.42
CA GLU A 187 51.85 3.46 -3.28
C GLU A 187 50.83 2.38 -3.65
N ILE A 188 49.71 2.28 -2.93
CA ILE A 188 48.70 1.23 -3.15
C ILE A 188 47.33 1.82 -3.49
N ALA A 189 46.74 2.61 -2.58
CA ALA A 189 45.39 3.13 -2.75
C ALA A 189 45.31 4.17 -3.87
N GLU A 190 46.15 5.21 -3.83
CA GLU A 190 46.15 6.29 -4.82
C GLU A 190 46.32 5.79 -6.26
N PRO A 191 47.30 4.91 -6.60
CA PRO A 191 47.45 4.39 -7.95
C PRO A 191 46.29 3.47 -8.36
N PHE A 192 45.72 2.72 -7.42
CA PHE A 192 44.58 1.86 -7.69
C PHE A 192 43.34 2.69 -8.05
N ILE A 193 43.00 3.67 -7.22
CA ILE A 193 41.84 4.55 -7.42
C ILE A 193 41.96 5.32 -8.74
N LYS A 194 43.17 5.83 -9.05
CA LYS A 194 43.46 6.54 -10.30
C LYS A 194 43.17 5.71 -11.57
N ASN A 195 43.30 4.39 -11.47
CA ASN A 195 43.11 3.45 -12.58
C ASN A 195 41.73 2.78 -12.60
N LEU A 196 40.80 3.19 -11.72
CA LEU A 196 39.43 2.69 -11.75
C LEU A 196 38.76 3.10 -13.06
N LYS A 197 38.21 2.11 -13.77
CA LYS A 197 37.41 2.33 -14.98
C LYS A 197 35.92 2.47 -14.70
N GLN A 198 35.49 2.07 -13.50
CA GLN A 198 34.11 2.02 -13.08
C GLN A 198 33.73 3.35 -12.42
N GLU A 199 32.49 3.78 -12.60
CA GLU A 199 31.95 5.00 -12.00
C GLU A 199 31.79 4.83 -10.48
N LEU A 200 32.20 5.84 -9.72
CA LEU A 200 32.03 5.91 -8.27
C LEU A 200 30.71 6.63 -7.95
N GLU A 201 29.74 5.88 -7.44
CA GLU A 201 28.47 6.44 -6.97
C GLU A 201 28.53 6.79 -5.48
N PHE A 202 28.10 8.00 -5.12
CA PHE A 202 27.98 8.41 -3.72
C PHE A 202 26.92 9.49 -3.52
N THR A 203 26.44 9.59 -2.27
CA THR A 203 25.54 10.67 -1.86
C THR A 203 26.34 11.86 -1.38
N PHE A 204 26.00 13.05 -1.86
CA PHE A 204 26.63 14.31 -1.44
C PHE A 204 25.60 15.33 -0.94
N PHE A 205 25.93 16.02 0.14
CA PHE A 205 25.24 17.23 0.57
C PHE A 205 26.17 18.15 1.38
N ASP A 206 25.77 19.42 1.48
CA ASP A 206 26.43 20.44 2.31
C ASP A 206 25.41 20.99 3.32
N PHE A 207 25.70 20.93 4.61
CA PHE A 207 24.80 21.46 5.65
C PHE A 207 24.54 22.96 5.51
N ARG A 208 25.47 23.72 4.91
CA ARG A 208 25.32 25.17 4.73
C ARG A 208 24.18 25.51 3.76
N ASP A 209 23.85 24.61 2.84
CA ASP A 209 22.70 24.78 1.93
C ASP A 209 21.36 24.77 2.70
N TYR A 210 21.35 24.28 3.94
CA TYR A 210 20.18 24.18 4.80
C TYR A 210 20.15 25.23 5.93
N ASP A 211 21.08 26.20 5.97
CA ASP A 211 21.13 27.19 7.06
C ASP A 211 19.84 28.03 7.15
N LYS A 212 19.28 28.39 5.99
CA LYS A 212 18.00 29.13 5.92
C LYS A 212 16.82 28.37 6.50
N PRO A 213 16.50 27.12 6.08
CA PRO A 213 15.43 26.35 6.71
C PRO A 213 15.71 26.02 8.18
N LEU A 214 16.98 25.87 8.59
CA LEU A 214 17.32 25.62 10.00
C LEU A 214 16.98 26.79 10.93
N ARG A 215 17.26 28.03 10.51
CA ARG A 215 17.23 29.21 11.39
C ARG A 215 16.01 30.10 11.24
N ASN A 216 15.04 29.72 10.41
CA ASN A 216 13.83 30.50 10.21
C ASN A 216 12.64 29.93 11.02
N ASN A 217 11.57 30.73 11.13
CA ASN A 217 10.35 30.36 11.88
C ASN A 217 9.23 29.82 10.96
N ASN A 218 9.51 29.57 9.68
CA ASN A 218 8.54 29.07 8.72
C ASN A 218 8.52 27.54 8.75
N LEU A 219 7.52 26.97 9.43
CA LEU A 219 7.35 25.51 9.59
C LEU A 219 7.33 24.71 8.29
N LYS A 220 6.98 25.35 7.16
CA LYS A 220 6.98 24.69 5.84
C LYS A 220 8.38 24.49 5.28
N ASP A 221 9.33 25.37 5.63
CA ASP A 221 10.71 25.24 5.16
C ASP A 221 11.41 24.05 5.80
N ASP A 222 10.94 23.58 6.97
CA ASP A 222 11.44 22.39 7.65
C ASP A 222 11.28 21.11 6.82
N ASN A 223 10.32 21.06 5.89
CA ASN A 223 10.17 19.92 4.98
C ASN A 223 11.44 19.67 4.14
N GLN A 224 12.27 20.70 3.90
CA GLN A 224 13.56 20.55 3.21
C GLN A 224 14.57 19.71 4.01
N LEU A 225 14.37 19.59 5.33
CA LEU A 225 15.25 18.84 6.23
C LEU A 225 14.89 17.34 6.29
N ILE A 226 13.72 16.92 5.80
CA ILE A 226 13.24 15.53 5.93
C ILE A 226 14.22 14.53 5.31
N ALA A 227 14.68 14.79 4.09
CA ALA A 227 15.62 13.90 3.42
C ALA A 227 16.94 13.81 4.20
N LEU A 228 17.45 14.93 4.70
CA LEU A 228 18.68 14.97 5.46
C LEU A 228 18.56 14.25 6.82
N PHE A 229 17.44 14.48 7.52
CA PHE A 229 17.08 13.80 8.75
C PHE A 229 17.11 12.28 8.56
N LYS A 230 16.37 11.78 7.55
CA LYS A 230 16.28 10.34 7.26
C LYS A 230 17.59 9.74 6.76
N LEU A 231 18.37 10.48 5.97
CA LEU A 231 19.64 9.99 5.45
C LEU A 231 20.62 9.66 6.58
N LEU A 232 20.60 10.43 7.66
CA LEU A 232 21.51 10.27 8.80
C LEU A 232 20.95 9.40 9.92
N SER A 233 19.76 8.82 9.73
CA SER A 233 19.08 8.02 10.74
C SER A 233 19.61 6.56 10.78
N PRO A 234 19.36 5.80 11.86
CA PRO A 234 19.71 4.39 11.95
C PRO A 234 19.05 3.53 10.86
N GLU A 235 17.79 3.82 10.49
CA GLU A 235 17.05 3.13 9.43
C GLU A 235 17.78 3.17 8.10
N HIS A 236 18.37 4.33 7.75
CA HIS A 236 19.17 4.44 6.53
C HIS A 236 20.60 3.93 6.73
N LEU A 237 21.38 4.53 7.63
CA LEU A 237 22.82 4.28 7.78
C LEU A 237 23.17 2.89 8.30
N LEU A 238 22.28 2.24 9.05
CA LEU A 238 22.48 0.86 9.51
C LEU A 238 21.60 -0.14 8.75
N LYS A 239 20.86 0.32 7.73
CA LYS A 239 19.89 -0.47 6.95
C LYS A 239 18.90 -1.22 7.85
N LEU A 240 18.48 -0.60 8.96
CA LEU A 240 17.49 -1.17 9.87
C LEU A 240 16.11 -1.19 9.22
N PRO A 241 15.27 -2.18 9.55
CA PRO A 241 13.88 -2.17 9.12
C PRO A 241 13.16 -0.97 9.72
N PHE A 242 12.42 -0.24 8.90
CA PHE A 242 11.54 0.84 9.32
C PHE A 242 10.09 0.38 9.31
N THR A 243 9.22 1.06 10.08
CA THR A 243 7.77 0.84 10.08
C THR A 243 7.13 1.35 8.79
N ASN A 244 7.51 0.75 7.66
CA ASN A 244 6.71 0.70 6.45
C ASN A 244 6.73 -0.72 5.88
N ASP A 245 6.73 -1.72 6.77
CA ASP A 245 6.01 -2.93 6.43
C ASP A 245 4.54 -2.50 6.42
N SER A 246 4.11 -1.95 5.28
CA SER A 246 2.76 -1.44 4.99
C SER A 246 1.67 -2.47 5.33
N ASN A 247 2.08 -3.71 5.59
CA ASN A 247 1.29 -4.87 5.95
C ASN A 247 1.41 -5.29 7.43
N SER A 248 2.00 -4.48 8.30
CA SER A 248 2.08 -4.78 9.73
C SER A 248 0.83 -4.28 10.47
N LEU A 249 0.16 -5.18 11.19
CA LEU A 249 -1.05 -4.86 11.93
C LEU A 249 -0.75 -3.95 13.13
N ASP A 250 -1.34 -2.76 13.19
CA ASP A 250 -1.40 -2.01 14.44
C ASP A 250 -2.33 -2.73 15.44
N LYS A 251 -1.72 -3.34 16.46
CA LYS A 251 -2.44 -4.15 17.46
C LYS A 251 -3.37 -3.32 18.33
N ARG A 252 -3.09 -2.03 18.54
CA ARG A 252 -3.91 -1.14 19.38
C ARG A 252 -5.17 -0.75 18.62
N PHE A 253 -5.01 -0.25 17.39
CA PHE A 253 -6.10 0.05 16.47
C PHE A 253 -7.01 -1.16 16.29
N TYR A 254 -6.42 -2.32 15.98
CA TYR A 254 -7.16 -3.56 15.77
C TYR A 254 -7.94 -3.99 17.02
N GLY A 255 -7.30 -4.03 18.20
CA GLY A 255 -7.96 -4.45 19.44
C GLY A 255 -9.10 -3.53 19.85
N GLU A 256 -8.91 -2.21 19.70
CA GLU A 256 -9.94 -1.22 20.02
C GLU A 256 -11.09 -1.23 19.00
N LEU A 257 -10.82 -1.42 17.71
CA LEU A 257 -11.86 -1.57 16.69
C LEU A 257 -12.72 -2.81 16.94
N LEU A 258 -12.12 -3.96 17.29
CA LEU A 258 -12.87 -5.15 17.68
C LEU A 258 -13.80 -4.88 18.87
N HIS A 259 -13.30 -4.15 19.88
CA HIS A 259 -14.10 -3.76 21.04
C HIS A 259 -15.31 -2.89 20.67
N ILE A 260 -15.12 -1.88 19.80
CA ILE A 260 -16.22 -1.02 19.31
C ILE A 260 -17.27 -1.81 18.52
N ILE A 261 -16.83 -2.75 17.68
CA ILE A 261 -17.73 -3.64 16.95
C ILE A 261 -18.47 -4.58 17.92
N GLY A 262 -17.83 -5.06 18.99
CA GLY A 262 -18.39 -6.03 19.94
C GLY A 262 -17.84 -7.45 19.78
N LEU A 263 -16.60 -7.56 19.30
CA LEU A 263 -15.89 -8.80 19.02
C LEU A 263 -14.67 -8.97 19.95
N SER A 264 -14.23 -10.21 20.11
CA SER A 264 -13.01 -10.56 20.85
C SER A 264 -12.19 -11.61 20.08
N GLU A 265 -10.88 -11.56 20.27
CA GLU A 265 -9.93 -12.55 19.76
C GLU A 265 -9.63 -13.59 20.86
N THR A 266 -10.01 -14.84 20.65
CA THR A 266 -9.71 -15.97 21.54
C THR A 266 -8.67 -16.89 20.91
N LYS A 267 -8.00 -17.71 21.73
CA LYS A 267 -7.07 -18.74 21.25
C LYS A 267 -7.72 -20.11 21.37
N ASP A 268 -7.79 -20.83 20.26
CA ASP A 268 -8.26 -22.23 20.21
C ASP A 268 -7.21 -23.09 19.50
N GLY A 269 -6.64 -24.07 20.20
CA GLY A 269 -5.67 -25.02 19.62
C GLY A 269 -4.45 -24.39 18.92
N GLY A 270 -4.03 -23.19 19.33
CA GLY A 270 -2.95 -22.42 18.70
C GLY A 270 -3.39 -21.47 17.57
N LYS A 271 -4.65 -21.57 17.11
CA LYS A 271 -5.27 -20.62 16.18
C LYS A 271 -5.92 -19.49 16.97
N LYS A 272 -5.82 -18.27 16.46
CA LYS A 272 -6.60 -17.13 16.95
C LYS A 272 -7.94 -17.15 16.25
N ILE A 273 -9.04 -16.97 16.97
CA ILE A 273 -10.40 -16.93 16.41
C ILE A 273 -11.06 -15.66 16.87
N ILE A 274 -11.73 -14.96 15.95
CA ILE A 274 -12.55 -13.80 16.27
C ILE A 274 -13.98 -14.26 16.40
N GLY A 275 -14.60 -13.92 17.51
CA GLY A 275 -15.96 -14.31 17.81
C GLY A 275 -16.72 -13.22 18.55
N ARG A 276 -18.03 -13.45 18.66
CA ARG A 276 -18.90 -12.69 19.54
C ARG A 276 -18.42 -12.83 20.98
N ASN A 277 -18.48 -11.75 21.76
CA ASN A 277 -18.12 -11.79 23.17
C ASN A 277 -18.92 -12.86 23.95
N ALA A 278 -18.27 -13.42 24.96
CA ALA A 278 -18.87 -14.42 25.84
C ALA A 278 -20.13 -13.85 26.54
N LYS A 279 -21.08 -14.73 26.84
CA LYS A 279 -22.31 -14.34 27.53
C LYS A 279 -21.94 -13.76 28.92
N GLY A 280 -22.32 -12.50 29.16
CA GLY A 280 -21.92 -11.72 30.35
C GLY A 280 -20.93 -10.58 30.04
N GLU A 281 -20.17 -10.69 28.96
CA GLU A 281 -19.23 -9.66 28.49
C GLU A 281 -19.75 -8.88 27.27
N ARG A 282 -20.90 -9.30 26.74
CA ARG A 282 -21.62 -8.61 25.65
C ARG A 282 -22.11 -7.25 26.16
N ASN A 283 -21.88 -6.20 25.38
CA ASN A 283 -22.31 -4.86 25.70
C ASN A 283 -23.25 -4.34 24.62
N THR A 284 -24.46 -3.95 24.99
CA THR A 284 -25.51 -3.48 24.05
C THR A 284 -25.16 -2.17 23.34
N GLY A 285 -24.15 -1.44 23.81
CA GLY A 285 -23.58 -0.28 23.12
C GLY A 285 -22.58 -0.61 22.02
N SER A 286 -22.17 -1.88 21.85
CA SER A 286 -21.37 -2.25 20.68
C SER A 286 -22.25 -2.31 19.42
N LEU A 287 -21.66 -2.07 18.26
CA LEU A 287 -22.41 -2.07 16.99
C LEU A 287 -23.12 -3.40 16.73
N LEU A 288 -22.42 -4.51 17.00
CA LEU A 288 -22.94 -5.86 16.77
C LEU A 288 -24.11 -6.19 17.69
N GLU A 289 -24.00 -5.90 19.00
CA GLU A 289 -25.08 -6.23 19.93
C GLU A 289 -26.29 -5.33 19.71
N ASN A 290 -26.07 -4.04 19.39
CA ASN A 290 -27.14 -3.13 19.01
C ASN A 290 -27.89 -3.66 17.77
N ALA A 291 -27.16 -4.06 16.72
CA ALA A 291 -27.76 -4.64 15.52
C ALA A 291 -28.51 -5.96 15.81
N ILE A 292 -27.91 -6.88 16.58
CA ILE A 292 -28.54 -8.17 16.91
C ILE A 292 -29.87 -7.97 17.65
N VAL A 293 -29.92 -7.04 18.61
CA VAL A 293 -31.15 -6.75 19.36
C VAL A 293 -32.25 -6.24 18.43
N GLN A 294 -31.93 -5.39 17.46
CA GLN A 294 -32.90 -4.86 16.50
C GLN A 294 -33.36 -5.94 15.49
N ILE A 295 -32.44 -6.76 15.00
CA ILE A 295 -32.75 -7.88 14.08
C ILE A 295 -33.69 -8.88 14.76
N ASP A 296 -33.42 -9.22 16.02
CA ASP A 296 -34.20 -10.19 16.79
C ASP A 296 -35.59 -9.62 17.15
N SER A 297 -35.63 -8.41 17.70
CA SER A 297 -36.90 -7.78 18.13
C SER A 297 -37.89 -7.52 16.97
N LEU A 298 -37.37 -7.25 15.78
CA LEU A 298 -38.18 -7.02 14.58
C LEU A 298 -38.39 -8.30 13.74
N ASP A 299 -37.99 -9.47 14.24
CA ASP A 299 -38.04 -10.77 13.55
C ASP A 299 -37.52 -10.71 12.11
N LYS A 300 -36.35 -10.08 11.91
CA LYS A 300 -35.80 -9.85 10.57
C LYS A 300 -35.23 -11.11 9.93
N ILE A 301 -34.81 -12.10 10.72
CA ILE A 301 -34.28 -13.36 10.20
C ILE A 301 -35.33 -14.12 9.39
N SER A 302 -36.63 -14.02 9.75
CA SER A 302 -37.72 -14.68 9.03
C SER A 302 -37.95 -14.10 7.61
N ARG A 303 -37.40 -12.93 7.31
CA ARG A 303 -37.50 -12.26 6.00
C ARG A 303 -36.43 -12.72 5.00
N ILE A 304 -35.39 -13.40 5.48
CA ILE A 304 -34.31 -13.92 4.64
C ILE A 304 -34.79 -15.20 3.94
N GLN A 305 -34.59 -15.31 2.64
CA GLN A 305 -35.05 -16.47 1.85
C GLN A 305 -34.41 -17.80 2.30
N ASN A 306 -33.10 -17.80 2.58
CA ASN A 306 -32.32 -18.99 2.97
C ASN A 306 -31.54 -18.76 4.27
N PRO A 307 -32.21 -18.66 5.44
CA PRO A 307 -31.56 -18.28 6.69
C PRO A 307 -30.56 -19.33 7.21
N SER A 308 -30.69 -20.59 6.76
CA SER A 308 -29.75 -21.67 7.11
C SER A 308 -28.32 -21.43 6.63
N GLN A 309 -28.10 -20.57 5.63
CA GLN A 309 -26.76 -20.20 5.17
C GLN A 309 -25.98 -19.41 6.23
N PHE A 310 -26.68 -18.74 7.14
CA PHE A 310 -26.10 -17.89 8.17
C PHE A 310 -25.86 -18.62 9.50
N GLY A 311 -26.27 -19.88 9.61
CA GLY A 311 -26.11 -20.66 10.83
C GLY A 311 -27.18 -21.73 10.99
N LYS A 312 -26.84 -22.74 11.80
CA LYS A 312 -27.75 -23.83 12.16
C LYS A 312 -28.73 -23.38 13.24
N THR A 313 -28.27 -22.59 14.19
CA THR A 313 -29.08 -22.08 15.32
C THR A 313 -29.53 -20.64 15.09
N GLN A 314 -30.57 -20.20 15.82
CA GLN A 314 -31.02 -18.80 15.76
C GLN A 314 -29.92 -17.83 16.21
N GLU A 315 -29.17 -18.17 17.27
CA GLU A 315 -28.08 -17.33 17.76
C GLU A 315 -26.94 -17.19 16.73
N GLU A 316 -26.60 -18.28 16.03
CA GLU A 316 -25.62 -18.25 14.94
C GLU A 316 -26.10 -17.36 13.78
N ARG A 317 -27.38 -17.44 13.42
CA ARG A 317 -27.96 -16.62 12.34
C ARG A 317 -27.97 -15.14 12.69
N LEU A 318 -28.42 -14.80 13.90
CA LEU A 318 -28.39 -13.43 14.41
C LEU A 318 -26.96 -12.87 14.40
N PHE A 319 -26.00 -13.65 14.90
CA PHE A 319 -24.60 -13.26 14.89
C PHE A 319 -24.05 -13.06 13.48
N SER A 320 -24.24 -14.01 12.57
CA SER A 320 -23.68 -13.92 11.22
C SER A 320 -24.29 -12.77 10.42
N VAL A 321 -25.61 -12.56 10.50
CA VAL A 321 -26.28 -11.44 9.82
C VAL A 321 -25.88 -10.10 10.44
N GLY A 322 -25.88 -10.00 11.77
CA GLY A 322 -25.44 -8.78 12.47
C GLY A 322 -23.99 -8.43 12.18
N LEU A 323 -23.11 -9.43 12.11
CA LEU A 323 -21.70 -9.24 11.77
C LEU A 323 -21.53 -8.79 10.32
N GLU A 324 -22.26 -9.38 9.37
CA GLU A 324 -22.21 -8.97 7.96
C GLU A 324 -22.63 -7.50 7.77
N LEU A 325 -23.68 -7.06 8.47
CA LEU A 325 -24.11 -5.66 8.48
C LEU A 325 -23.03 -4.75 9.10
N CYS A 326 -22.51 -5.10 10.27
CA CYS A 326 -21.48 -4.32 10.96
C CYS A 326 -20.21 -4.17 10.10
N ILE A 327 -19.75 -5.24 9.46
CA ILE A 327 -18.62 -5.20 8.53
C ILE A 327 -18.92 -4.26 7.36
N THR A 328 -20.12 -4.34 6.78
CA THR A 328 -20.53 -3.47 5.67
C THR A 328 -20.52 -1.99 6.09
N TRP A 329 -21.03 -1.66 7.26
CA TRP A 329 -21.04 -0.29 7.78
C TRP A 329 -19.64 0.21 8.14
N ILE A 330 -18.84 -0.60 8.84
CA ILE A 330 -17.46 -0.24 9.19
C ILE A 330 -16.60 -0.07 7.93
N ASN A 331 -16.79 -0.89 6.89
CA ASN A 331 -16.13 -0.71 5.59
C ASN A 331 -16.42 0.67 4.99
N ARG A 332 -17.70 1.08 4.99
CA ARG A 332 -18.12 2.41 4.49
C ARG A 332 -17.52 3.54 5.32
N ILE A 333 -17.52 3.42 6.64
CA ILE A 333 -16.98 4.45 7.55
C ILE A 333 -15.46 4.60 7.37
N LEU A 334 -14.73 3.49 7.31
CA LEU A 334 -13.28 3.52 7.10
C LEU A 334 -12.91 4.06 5.72
N PHE A 335 -13.66 3.68 4.68
CA PHE A 335 -13.49 4.27 3.36
C PHE A 335 -13.73 5.79 3.39
N LEU A 336 -14.77 6.24 4.11
CA LEU A 336 -15.04 7.66 4.25
C LEU A 336 -13.96 8.40 5.03
N LYS A 337 -13.33 7.76 6.01
CA LYS A 337 -12.22 8.36 6.76
C LYS A 337 -10.98 8.56 5.87
N LEU A 338 -10.70 7.60 4.99
CA LEU A 338 -9.66 7.75 3.96
C LEU A 338 -10.01 8.87 2.97
N LEU A 339 -11.26 8.93 2.51
CA LEU A 339 -11.73 10.00 1.61
C LEU A 339 -11.59 11.37 2.27
N GLU A 340 -12.06 11.52 3.51
CA GLU A 340 -11.94 12.76 4.29
C GLU A 340 -10.48 13.22 4.38
N ALA A 341 -9.58 12.31 4.79
CA ALA A 341 -8.16 12.62 4.91
C ALA A 341 -7.55 13.04 3.56
N GLN A 342 -7.93 12.39 2.46
CA GLN A 342 -7.49 12.75 1.12
C GLN A 342 -8.02 14.11 0.66
N LEU A 343 -9.30 14.42 0.91
CA LEU A 343 -9.89 15.72 0.61
C LEU A 343 -9.16 16.83 1.38
N LYS A 344 -8.88 16.63 2.67
CA LYS A 344 -8.06 17.57 3.44
C LYS A 344 -6.69 17.80 2.79
N THR A 345 -6.00 16.75 2.37
CA THR A 345 -4.70 16.88 1.68
C THR A 345 -4.82 17.71 0.41
N TYR A 346 -5.83 17.45 -0.44
CA TYR A 346 -6.04 18.20 -1.68
C TYR A 346 -6.30 19.69 -1.44
N HIS A 347 -6.85 20.02 -0.27
CA HIS A 347 -7.16 21.38 0.17
C HIS A 347 -6.22 21.91 1.25
N LYS A 348 -4.97 21.43 1.28
CA LYS A 348 -3.88 21.93 2.15
C LYS A 348 -4.22 21.94 3.64
N GLY A 349 -4.95 20.94 4.10
CA GLY A 349 -5.34 20.74 5.50
C GLY A 349 -6.57 21.52 5.94
N ASP A 350 -7.37 22.09 5.02
CA ASP A 350 -8.61 22.78 5.38
C ASP A 350 -9.60 21.85 6.10
N LYS A 351 -9.88 22.18 7.37
CA LYS A 351 -10.79 21.42 8.24
C LYS A 351 -12.25 21.48 7.77
N SER A 352 -12.63 22.41 6.88
CA SER A 352 -13.99 22.45 6.34
C SER A 352 -14.38 21.17 5.57
N TYR A 353 -13.37 20.44 5.07
CA TYR A 353 -13.50 19.14 4.42
C TYR A 353 -13.59 17.96 5.39
N GLU A 354 -13.47 18.17 6.71
CA GLU A 354 -13.82 17.16 7.72
C GLU A 354 -15.33 16.98 7.79
N PHE A 355 -15.81 15.75 7.70
CA PHE A 355 -17.25 15.45 7.73
C PHE A 355 -17.64 14.23 8.58
N LEU A 356 -16.70 13.37 8.97
CA LEU A 356 -16.90 12.28 9.91
C LEU A 356 -16.61 12.73 11.34
N SER A 357 -17.38 13.70 11.83
CA SER A 357 -17.31 14.17 13.22
C SER A 357 -18.69 14.16 13.86
N ILE A 358 -18.73 14.10 15.18
CA ILE A 358 -19.99 14.16 15.94
C ILE A 358 -20.73 15.50 15.74
N GLU A 359 -20.00 16.56 15.38
CA GLU A 359 -20.56 17.88 15.08
C GLU A 359 -21.36 17.90 13.78
N LYS A 360 -20.98 17.08 12.78
CA LYS A 360 -21.71 16.98 11.50
C LYS A 360 -22.64 15.76 11.42
N ILE A 361 -22.32 14.71 12.16
CA ILE A 361 -23.03 13.43 12.18
C ILE A 361 -23.36 13.09 13.62
N GLU A 362 -24.48 13.62 14.11
CA GLU A 362 -24.87 13.52 15.52
C GLU A 362 -25.35 12.10 15.91
N ASN A 363 -25.85 11.32 14.94
CA ASN A 363 -26.53 10.05 15.18
C ASN A 363 -26.45 9.09 13.97
N PHE A 364 -26.93 7.86 14.14
CA PHE A 364 -26.93 6.85 13.06
C PHE A 364 -27.85 7.21 11.89
N ASP A 365 -28.89 8.01 12.11
CA ASP A 365 -29.74 8.57 11.04
C ASP A 365 -28.96 9.51 10.12
N ALA A 366 -28.16 10.41 10.68
CA ALA A 366 -27.29 11.31 9.93
C ALA A 366 -26.24 10.53 9.14
N LEU A 367 -25.68 9.47 9.74
CA LEU A 367 -24.73 8.59 9.06
C LEU A 367 -25.38 7.82 7.89
N ASN A 368 -26.61 7.36 8.07
CA ASN A 368 -27.41 6.74 7.03
C ASN A 368 -27.69 7.70 5.86
N LYS A 369 -28.01 8.96 6.16
CA LYS A 369 -28.17 10.02 5.14
C LYS A 369 -26.86 10.24 4.36
N LEU A 370 -25.72 10.28 5.04
CA LEU A 370 -24.42 10.40 4.38
C LEU A 370 -24.18 9.24 3.40
N PHE A 371 -24.47 7.99 3.78
CA PHE A 371 -24.33 6.85 2.88
C PHE A 371 -25.20 6.96 1.63
N PHE A 372 -26.51 7.14 1.82
CA PHE A 372 -27.46 6.88 0.73
C PHE A 372 -27.99 8.14 0.04
N GLN A 373 -27.93 9.29 0.70
CA GLN A 373 -28.42 10.57 0.19
C GLN A 373 -27.30 11.52 -0.27
N VAL A 374 -26.04 11.28 0.13
CA VAL A 374 -24.88 12.07 -0.29
C VAL A 374 -23.98 11.27 -1.25
N LEU A 375 -23.37 10.19 -0.77
CA LEU A 375 -22.31 9.49 -1.51
C LEU A 375 -22.83 8.66 -2.67
N ALA A 376 -24.05 8.15 -2.52
CA ALA A 376 -24.77 7.42 -3.55
C ALA A 376 -25.67 8.31 -4.41
N ARG A 377 -25.57 9.65 -4.32
CA ARG A 377 -26.45 10.56 -5.07
C ARG A 377 -25.71 11.77 -5.64
N GLU A 378 -25.93 12.05 -6.92
CA GLU A 378 -25.38 13.21 -7.60
C GLU A 378 -25.77 14.51 -6.88
N TYR A 379 -24.86 15.50 -6.88
CA TYR A 379 -25.04 16.75 -6.16
C TYR A 379 -26.33 17.47 -6.55
N SER A 380 -26.65 17.51 -7.85
CA SER A 380 -27.86 18.13 -8.41
C SER A 380 -29.15 17.57 -7.82
N GLU A 381 -29.19 16.26 -7.56
CA GLU A 381 -30.36 15.54 -7.08
C GLU A 381 -30.52 15.54 -5.55
N ARG A 382 -29.52 16.00 -4.80
CA ARG A 382 -29.60 16.10 -3.34
C ARG A 382 -30.68 17.11 -2.92
N ASN A 383 -31.36 16.84 -1.80
CA ASN A 383 -32.25 17.84 -1.19
C ASN A 383 -31.43 18.98 -0.58
N ASP A 384 -32.08 20.12 -0.32
CA ASP A 384 -31.39 21.36 0.08
C ASP A 384 -30.71 21.25 1.45
N ASP A 385 -31.33 20.53 2.39
CA ASP A 385 -30.75 20.27 3.72
C ASP A 385 -29.43 19.50 3.62
N VAL A 386 -29.38 18.44 2.81
CA VAL A 386 -28.18 17.61 2.60
C VAL A 386 -27.12 18.37 1.81
N LYS A 387 -27.51 19.18 0.81
CA LYS A 387 -26.57 20.05 0.07
C LYS A 387 -25.87 21.02 1.01
N THR A 388 -26.59 21.57 1.98
CA THR A 388 -26.05 22.51 2.96
C THR A 388 -25.12 21.80 3.94
N ALA A 389 -25.56 20.71 4.55
CA ALA A 389 -24.79 19.96 5.55
C ALA A 389 -23.52 19.31 4.98
N PHE A 390 -23.57 18.80 3.74
CA PHE A 390 -22.49 18.04 3.10
C PHE A 390 -22.03 18.67 1.78
N SER A 391 -21.96 20.00 1.74
CA SER A 391 -21.59 20.77 0.54
C SER A 391 -20.22 20.43 -0.05
N LYS A 392 -19.29 20.00 0.81
CA LYS A 392 -17.91 19.65 0.46
C LYS A 392 -17.69 18.15 0.21
N VAL A 393 -18.72 17.32 0.37
CA VAL A 393 -18.61 15.87 0.19
C VAL A 393 -18.97 15.50 -1.25
N PRO A 394 -18.03 14.92 -2.03
CA PRO A 394 -18.26 14.59 -3.43
C PRO A 394 -19.24 13.42 -3.59
N TYR A 395 -19.75 13.26 -4.80
CA TYR A 395 -20.42 12.05 -5.24
C TYR A 395 -19.38 11.05 -5.77
N LEU A 396 -19.52 9.76 -5.45
CA LEU A 396 -18.54 8.73 -5.85
C LEU A 396 -19.10 7.65 -6.78
N ASN A 397 -20.43 7.59 -6.96
CA ASN A 397 -21.11 6.60 -7.80
C ASN A 397 -20.67 5.14 -7.61
N SER A 398 -20.35 4.75 -6.37
CA SER A 398 -19.82 3.42 -6.09
C SER A 398 -20.92 2.48 -5.57
N SER A 399 -20.90 1.22 -6.03
CA SER A 399 -21.72 0.14 -5.45
C SER A 399 -21.48 -0.05 -3.94
N LEU A 400 -20.34 0.44 -3.41
CA LEU A 400 -20.05 0.47 -1.98
C LEU A 400 -21.13 1.21 -1.16
N PHE A 401 -21.71 2.28 -1.71
CA PHE A 401 -22.70 3.12 -1.02
C PHE A 401 -24.13 2.86 -1.49
N GLU A 402 -24.35 1.82 -2.30
CA GLU A 402 -25.70 1.33 -2.56
C GLU A 402 -26.16 0.42 -1.43
N PRO A 403 -27.45 0.45 -1.06
CA PRO A 403 -28.00 -0.51 -0.11
C PRO A 403 -27.76 -1.94 -0.60
N THR A 404 -27.25 -2.78 0.29
CA THR A 404 -27.09 -4.20 0.01
C THR A 404 -28.42 -4.95 0.19
N GLU A 405 -28.54 -6.12 -0.43
CA GLU A 405 -29.73 -6.98 -0.26
C GLU A 405 -29.99 -7.33 1.21
N ILE A 406 -28.93 -7.53 2.01
CA ILE A 406 -29.08 -7.83 3.43
C ILE A 406 -29.62 -6.61 4.20
N GLU A 407 -29.17 -5.39 3.88
CA GLU A 407 -29.72 -4.15 4.49
C GLU A 407 -31.19 -3.95 4.12
N HIS A 408 -31.55 -4.19 2.85
CA HIS A 408 -32.93 -4.10 2.38
C HIS A 408 -33.87 -5.10 3.09
N THR A 409 -33.41 -6.33 3.27
CA THR A 409 -34.21 -7.41 3.85
C THR A 409 -34.25 -7.37 5.38
N THR A 410 -33.24 -6.79 6.03
CA THR A 410 -33.08 -6.82 7.49
C THR A 410 -33.11 -5.43 8.12
N LEU A 411 -31.97 -4.75 8.16
CA LEU A 411 -31.75 -3.56 8.97
C LEU A 411 -30.83 -2.56 8.26
N PHE A 412 -31.18 -1.28 8.29
CA PHE A 412 -30.29 -0.17 7.93
C PHE A 412 -29.57 0.36 9.17
N ILE A 413 -28.44 1.04 8.99
CA ILE A 413 -27.66 1.59 10.11
C ILE A 413 -28.48 2.59 10.95
N SER A 414 -29.41 3.32 10.32
CA SER A 414 -30.36 4.23 10.99
C SER A 414 -31.25 3.57 12.04
N ASN A 415 -31.37 2.24 12.03
CA ASN A 415 -32.18 1.53 13.02
C ASN A 415 -31.42 1.18 14.30
N LEU A 416 -30.11 1.46 14.37
CA LEU A 416 -29.34 1.29 15.61
C LEU A 416 -29.75 2.35 16.63
N GLU A 417 -29.80 1.98 17.90
CA GLU A 417 -30.16 2.94 18.94
C GLU A 417 -29.00 3.89 19.29
N ASP A 418 -29.30 5.19 19.24
CA ASP A 418 -28.36 6.28 19.51
C ASP A 418 -28.08 6.53 20.99
N GLU A 419 -28.81 5.96 21.95
CA GLU A 419 -28.58 6.25 23.39
C GLU A 419 -27.63 5.25 24.06
N LYS A 420 -27.29 4.15 23.38
CA LYS A 420 -26.47 3.08 23.98
C LYS A 420 -25.02 3.54 24.13
N THR A 421 -24.48 3.35 25.33
CA THR A 421 -23.09 3.70 25.65
C THR A 421 -22.20 2.47 25.78
N LEU A 422 -20.96 2.58 25.29
CA LEU A 422 -19.92 1.55 25.39
C LEU A 422 -18.78 2.05 26.31
N PRO A 423 -18.24 1.22 27.22
CA PRO A 423 -17.05 1.58 27.98
C PRO A 423 -15.84 1.76 27.06
N ILE A 424 -14.99 2.74 27.36
CA ILE A 424 -13.74 2.97 26.63
C ILE A 424 -12.79 1.78 26.87
N TYR A 425 -12.17 1.29 25.80
CA TYR A 425 -11.22 0.18 25.84
C TYR A 425 -10.02 0.50 26.75
N SER A 426 -9.56 -0.46 27.55
CA SER A 426 -8.45 -0.25 28.49
C SER A 426 -7.12 0.10 27.80
N GLY A 427 -6.94 -0.39 26.58
CA GLY A 427 -5.82 -0.08 25.69
C GLY A 427 -6.07 1.12 24.77
N SER A 428 -7.12 1.91 25.00
CA SER A 428 -7.56 2.97 24.09
C SER A 428 -6.45 3.98 23.78
N VAL A 429 -6.42 4.43 22.53
CA VAL A 429 -5.57 5.53 22.08
C VAL A 429 -6.04 6.89 22.62
N LEU A 430 -7.30 6.98 23.06
CA LEU A 430 -7.92 8.23 23.50
C LEU A 430 -7.26 8.76 24.77
N LYS A 431 -6.97 10.07 24.74
CA LYS A 431 -6.38 10.81 25.85
C LYS A 431 -7.28 11.99 26.22
N THR A 432 -7.32 12.27 27.51
CA THR A 432 -7.86 13.53 28.06
C THR A 432 -6.97 14.71 27.68
N ASP A 433 -7.48 15.93 27.81
CA ASP A 433 -6.76 17.18 27.51
C ASP A 433 -5.42 17.30 28.28
N ASN A 434 -5.34 16.67 29.45
CA ASN A 434 -4.12 16.60 30.28
C ASN A 434 -3.15 15.47 29.85
N GLY A 435 -3.38 14.83 28.69
CA GLY A 435 -2.55 13.76 28.14
C GLY A 435 -2.69 12.38 28.82
N LYS A 436 -3.53 12.24 29.86
CA LYS A 436 -3.81 10.96 30.53
C LYS A 436 -4.79 10.12 29.71
N LYS A 437 -4.69 8.79 29.79
CA LYS A 437 -5.64 7.87 29.15
C LYS A 437 -7.07 8.21 29.54
N GLN A 438 -7.95 8.31 28.55
CA GLN A 438 -9.37 8.54 28.77
C GLN A 438 -10.04 7.26 29.29
N THR A 439 -10.95 7.41 30.24
CA THR A 439 -11.73 6.31 30.85
C THR A 439 -13.18 6.73 30.97
N GLY A 440 -14.11 5.78 30.99
CA GLY A 440 -15.54 6.07 31.13
C GLY A 440 -16.37 5.33 30.09
N LYS A 441 -17.54 5.87 29.76
CA LYS A 441 -18.41 5.37 28.69
C LYS A 441 -18.68 6.49 27.71
N LEU A 442 -18.76 6.15 26.44
CA LEU A 442 -19.12 7.06 25.35
C LEU A 442 -20.27 6.45 24.55
N ASN A 443 -20.99 7.30 23.83
CA ASN A 443 -21.90 6.81 22.82
C ASN A 443 -21.14 6.02 21.74
N ALA A 444 -21.77 5.01 21.13
CA ALA A 444 -21.14 4.18 20.09
C ALA A 444 -20.60 4.99 18.90
N ILE A 445 -21.38 5.94 18.36
CA ILE A 445 -20.97 6.74 17.19
C ILE A 445 -19.89 7.76 17.58
N GLU A 446 -20.05 8.42 18.72
CA GLU A 446 -19.08 9.36 19.27
C GLU A 446 -17.74 8.66 19.54
N TYR A 447 -17.78 7.46 20.14
CA TYR A 447 -16.59 6.68 20.41
C TYR A 447 -15.90 6.28 19.12
N LEU A 448 -16.64 5.78 18.13
CA LEU A 448 -16.09 5.41 16.83
C LEU A 448 -15.37 6.59 16.15
N PHE A 449 -15.98 7.78 16.09
CA PHE A 449 -15.35 8.94 15.45
C PHE A 449 -14.13 9.44 16.23
N LYS A 450 -14.22 9.60 17.56
CA LYS A 450 -13.04 9.98 18.37
C LYS A 450 -11.90 8.98 18.22
N PHE A 451 -12.22 7.69 18.20
CA PHE A 451 -11.26 6.62 17.95
C PHE A 451 -10.58 6.79 16.59
N LEU A 452 -11.33 6.97 15.51
CA LEU A 452 -10.78 7.17 14.16
C LEU A 452 -9.98 8.47 14.05
N ASP A 453 -10.42 9.56 14.69
CA ASP A 453 -9.73 10.86 14.68
C ASP A 453 -8.38 10.84 15.40
N ALA A 454 -8.17 9.87 16.29
CA ALA A 454 -6.90 9.69 17.00
C ALA A 454 -5.80 9.03 16.13
N TYR A 455 -6.13 8.59 14.93
CA TYR A 455 -5.19 8.04 13.95
C TYR A 455 -5.08 8.93 12.70
N ASP A 456 -3.97 8.82 11.98
CA ASP A 456 -3.76 9.50 10.71
C ASP A 456 -4.16 8.57 9.55
N PHE A 457 -5.08 9.01 8.70
CA PHE A 457 -5.55 8.29 7.51
C PHE A 457 -5.10 8.96 6.20
N SER A 458 -4.21 9.96 6.27
CA SER A 458 -3.70 10.65 5.08
C SER A 458 -2.94 9.68 4.17
N SER A 459 -3.02 9.91 2.86
CA SER A 459 -2.26 9.11 1.90
C SER A 459 -0.76 9.32 2.09
N GLU A 460 0.02 8.24 1.93
CA GLU A 460 1.47 8.20 2.12
C GLU A 460 2.28 9.02 1.07
N GLY A 461 1.67 10.00 0.42
CA GLY A 461 2.21 10.66 -0.77
C GLY A 461 2.98 11.95 -0.54
N SER A 462 2.90 12.57 0.64
CA SER A 462 3.57 13.85 0.90
C SER A 462 4.77 13.71 1.85
N GLU A 463 5.91 14.28 1.45
CA GLU A 463 7.06 14.52 2.32
C GLU A 463 6.75 15.70 3.24
N ASP A 464 5.88 15.45 4.22
CA ASP A 464 5.52 16.41 5.25
C ASP A 464 5.96 15.95 6.63
N ILE A 465 6.08 16.91 7.54
CA ILE A 465 6.28 16.65 8.95
C ILE A 465 4.92 16.41 9.60
N GLN A 466 4.84 15.35 10.40
CA GLN A 466 3.66 15.07 11.17
C GLN A 466 3.63 15.96 12.42
N GLU A 467 2.65 16.86 12.48
CA GLU A 467 2.49 17.81 13.61
C GLU A 467 1.90 17.13 14.86
N ASP A 468 0.95 16.21 14.67
CA ASP A 468 0.33 15.43 15.73
C ASP A 468 0.90 14.01 15.72
N ASN A 469 1.43 13.49 16.83
CA ASN A 469 1.99 12.13 16.95
C ASN A 469 0.94 11.00 16.83
N LYS A 470 0.15 10.99 15.76
CA LYS A 470 -0.90 10.01 15.47
C LYS A 470 -0.32 8.87 14.65
N THR A 471 -0.67 7.63 15.00
CA THR A 471 -0.24 6.49 14.20
C THR A 471 -0.94 6.51 12.83
N LEU A 472 -0.17 6.32 11.76
CA LEU A 472 -0.67 6.21 10.38
C LEU A 472 -1.37 4.85 10.16
N ILE A 473 -2.57 4.89 9.57
CA ILE A 473 -3.36 3.72 9.18
C ILE A 473 -3.57 3.77 7.67
N ASN A 474 -2.79 2.98 6.94
CA ASN A 474 -2.87 2.93 5.48
C ASN A 474 -3.92 1.91 4.98
N ALA A 475 -4.16 1.93 3.67
CA ALA A 475 -5.08 1.04 2.98
C ALA A 475 -4.78 -0.45 3.19
N SER A 476 -3.49 -0.80 3.20
CA SER A 476 -3.01 -2.17 3.30
C SER A 476 -3.27 -2.77 4.69
N VAL A 477 -3.09 -1.97 5.75
CA VAL A 477 -3.44 -2.32 7.15
C VAL A 477 -4.93 -2.59 7.29
N LEU A 478 -5.79 -1.76 6.68
CA LEU A 478 -7.24 -1.98 6.72
C LEU A 478 -7.64 -3.30 6.06
N GLY A 479 -7.06 -3.61 4.89
CA GLY A 479 -7.26 -4.90 4.24
C GLY A 479 -6.91 -6.08 5.17
N LEU A 480 -5.78 -5.99 5.87
CA LEU A 480 -5.34 -7.02 6.84
C LEU A 480 -6.29 -7.13 8.05
N ILE A 481 -6.81 -6.02 8.56
CA ILE A 481 -7.77 -6.01 9.68
C ILE A 481 -9.03 -6.78 9.29
N PHE A 482 -9.58 -6.50 8.11
CA PHE A 482 -10.80 -7.17 7.66
C PHE A 482 -10.57 -8.63 7.31
N GLU A 483 -9.40 -8.96 6.76
CA GLU A 483 -8.96 -10.35 6.59
C GLU A 483 -8.99 -11.10 7.90
N LYS A 484 -8.47 -10.50 8.98
CA LYS A 484 -8.51 -11.14 10.29
C LYS A 484 -9.92 -11.32 10.80
N ILE A 485 -10.74 -10.26 10.74
CA ILE A 485 -12.16 -10.29 11.15
C ILE A 485 -12.93 -11.42 10.45
N ASN A 486 -12.67 -11.64 9.16
CA ASN A 486 -13.34 -12.68 8.37
C ASN A 486 -12.67 -14.07 8.42
N GLY A 487 -11.35 -14.10 8.58
CA GLY A 487 -10.51 -15.23 8.20
C GLY A 487 -10.45 -16.39 9.18
N TYR A 488 -10.75 -16.13 10.45
CA TYR A 488 -10.50 -17.13 11.49
C TYR A 488 -11.64 -18.12 11.74
N LYS A 489 -12.77 -18.02 11.02
CA LYS A 489 -13.74 -19.12 10.95
C LYS A 489 -13.29 -20.24 9.98
N ASP A 490 -12.59 -19.89 8.90
CA ASP A 490 -12.32 -20.80 7.76
C ASP A 490 -10.83 -21.06 7.47
N GLY A 491 -9.90 -20.44 8.20
CA GLY A 491 -8.46 -20.74 8.10
C GLY A 491 -7.72 -20.01 6.97
N SER A 492 -8.12 -18.77 6.63
CA SER A 492 -7.38 -17.96 5.66
C SER A 492 -6.01 -17.53 6.20
N PHE A 493 -4.93 -17.86 5.48
CA PHE A 493 -3.57 -17.47 5.83
C PHE A 493 -3.11 -16.26 5.02
N PHE A 494 -2.52 -15.29 5.72
CA PHE A 494 -1.96 -14.09 5.11
C PHE A 494 -0.67 -14.41 4.34
N THR A 495 -0.57 -13.91 3.11
CA THR A 495 0.69 -13.91 2.36
C THR A 495 1.44 -12.61 2.64
N PRO A 496 2.66 -12.67 3.21
CA PRO A 496 3.48 -11.47 3.43
C PRO A 496 3.67 -10.65 2.14
N GLY A 497 3.56 -9.33 2.25
CA GLY A 497 3.59 -8.43 1.09
C GLY A 497 4.86 -8.55 0.25
N PHE A 498 6.02 -8.81 0.86
CA PHE A 498 7.26 -9.04 0.10
C PHE A 498 7.19 -10.29 -0.80
N ILE A 499 6.48 -11.33 -0.37
CA ILE A 499 6.28 -12.56 -1.16
C ILE A 499 5.33 -12.24 -2.31
N THR A 500 4.21 -11.56 -2.04
CA THR A 500 3.25 -11.17 -3.07
C THR A 500 3.89 -10.28 -4.14
N MET A 501 4.61 -9.25 -3.72
CA MET A 501 5.36 -8.35 -4.60
C MET A 501 6.37 -9.11 -5.47
N TYR A 502 7.18 -9.99 -4.87
CA TYR A 502 8.16 -10.78 -5.60
C TYR A 502 7.50 -11.70 -6.64
N MET A 503 6.45 -12.43 -6.25
CA MET A 503 5.73 -13.33 -7.15
C MET A 503 5.08 -12.58 -8.31
N CYS A 504 4.43 -11.45 -8.03
CA CYS A 504 3.83 -10.60 -9.07
C CYS A 504 4.90 -10.04 -10.02
N ARG A 505 6.00 -9.49 -9.49
CA ARG A 505 7.10 -8.94 -10.29
C ARG A 505 7.68 -9.97 -11.25
N GLU A 506 8.01 -11.16 -10.76
CA GLU A 506 8.60 -12.22 -11.59
C GLU A 506 7.61 -12.78 -12.62
N THR A 507 6.36 -12.99 -12.22
CA THR A 507 5.36 -13.66 -13.07
C THR A 507 4.80 -12.72 -14.13
N ILE A 508 4.46 -11.49 -13.75
CA ILE A 508 3.79 -10.54 -14.65
C ILE A 508 4.77 -10.04 -15.71
N ARG A 509 6.03 -9.77 -15.36
CA ARG A 509 7.04 -9.38 -16.37
C ARG A 509 7.24 -10.46 -17.42
N LYS A 510 7.30 -11.74 -17.01
CA LYS A 510 7.37 -12.88 -17.95
C LYS A 510 6.11 -13.00 -18.79
N ALA A 511 4.93 -12.85 -18.18
CA ALA A 511 3.65 -12.90 -18.90
C ALA A 511 3.52 -11.77 -19.93
N VAL A 512 4.00 -10.57 -19.63
CA VAL A 512 4.06 -9.45 -20.58
C VAL A 512 4.98 -9.80 -21.74
N LEU A 513 6.22 -10.26 -21.48
CA LEU A 513 7.15 -10.66 -22.53
C LEU A 513 6.55 -11.74 -23.44
N GLN A 514 5.98 -12.79 -22.85
CA GLN A 514 5.31 -13.85 -23.60
C GLN A 514 4.17 -13.31 -24.46
N LYS A 515 3.32 -12.44 -23.90
CA LYS A 515 2.19 -11.86 -24.63
C LYS A 515 2.63 -11.04 -25.84
N PHE A 516 3.71 -10.26 -25.72
CA PHE A 516 4.28 -9.54 -26.86
C PHE A 516 4.91 -10.48 -27.88
N ASN A 517 5.70 -11.46 -27.43
CA ASN A 517 6.33 -12.46 -28.30
C ASN A 517 5.27 -13.22 -29.12
N ASP A 518 4.18 -13.68 -28.48
CA ASP A 518 3.08 -14.40 -29.13
C ASP A 518 2.28 -13.50 -30.10
N THR A 519 2.02 -12.25 -29.72
CA THR A 519 1.18 -11.34 -30.53
C THR A 519 1.95 -10.76 -31.72
N LYS A 520 3.25 -10.50 -31.56
CA LYS A 520 4.11 -9.85 -32.55
C LYS A 520 5.05 -10.78 -33.29
N ASN A 521 5.08 -12.07 -32.92
CA ASN A 521 6.10 -13.02 -33.35
C ASN A 521 7.52 -12.50 -33.09
N TRP A 522 7.73 -11.94 -31.90
CA TRP A 522 9.04 -11.45 -31.46
C TRP A 522 9.74 -12.48 -30.57
N THR A 523 11.05 -12.27 -30.40
CA THR A 523 11.87 -12.92 -29.36
C THR A 523 12.53 -11.81 -28.55
N CYS A 524 11.98 -11.55 -27.36
CA CYS A 524 12.55 -10.64 -26.37
C CYS A 524 12.70 -11.41 -25.05
N ASP A 525 13.88 -11.33 -24.45
CA ASP A 525 14.20 -12.00 -23.19
C ASP A 525 14.15 -11.04 -21.98
N SER A 526 14.08 -9.73 -22.24
CA SER A 526 14.00 -8.70 -21.20
C SER A 526 13.04 -7.56 -21.55
N ILE A 527 12.58 -6.83 -20.53
CA ILE A 527 11.73 -5.64 -20.69
C ILE A 527 12.47 -4.54 -21.45
N ASP A 528 13.79 -4.42 -21.31
CA ASP A 528 14.61 -3.44 -22.03
C ASP A 528 14.67 -3.74 -23.53
N GLU A 529 14.85 -5.00 -23.92
CA GLU A 529 14.76 -5.41 -25.32
C GLU A 529 13.38 -5.14 -25.91
N LEU A 530 12.33 -5.45 -25.14
CA LEU A 530 10.96 -5.17 -25.54
C LEU A 530 10.74 -3.66 -25.74
N TYR A 531 11.20 -2.82 -24.80
CA TYR A 531 11.15 -1.36 -24.92
C TYR A 531 11.78 -0.86 -26.23
N ASN A 532 12.96 -1.38 -26.57
CA ASN A 532 13.70 -0.99 -27.78
C ASN A 532 12.99 -1.41 -29.08
N LYS A 533 12.17 -2.48 -29.05
CA LYS A 533 11.39 -2.93 -30.21
C LYS A 533 10.02 -2.26 -30.34
N ILE A 534 9.50 -1.62 -29.30
CA ILE A 534 8.17 -0.98 -29.37
C ILE A 534 8.24 0.32 -30.18
N GLU A 535 7.69 0.26 -31.38
CA GLU A 535 7.46 1.40 -32.28
C GLU A 535 6.10 2.08 -31.96
N ASP A 536 4.99 1.31 -32.01
CA ASP A 536 3.65 1.81 -31.70
C ASP A 536 3.27 1.61 -30.23
N ARG A 537 3.25 2.73 -29.50
CA ARG A 537 2.91 2.78 -28.07
C ARG A 537 1.44 2.53 -27.79
N LYS A 538 0.54 2.95 -28.70
CA LYS A 538 -0.91 2.72 -28.54
C LYS A 538 -1.23 1.25 -28.70
N GLU A 539 -0.58 0.60 -29.67
CA GLU A 539 -0.71 -0.84 -29.84
C GLU A 539 -0.11 -1.60 -28.64
N ALA A 540 1.07 -1.22 -28.18
CA ALA A 540 1.68 -1.83 -26.99
C ALA A 540 0.76 -1.74 -25.76
N ASN A 541 0.12 -0.59 -25.52
CA ASN A 541 -0.89 -0.46 -24.47
C ASN A 541 -2.07 -1.43 -24.65
N LYS A 542 -2.58 -1.58 -25.88
CA LYS A 542 -3.67 -2.54 -26.16
C LYS A 542 -3.24 -3.97 -25.87
N ILE A 543 -2.00 -4.34 -26.19
CA ILE A 543 -1.46 -5.68 -25.91
C ILE A 543 -1.44 -5.92 -24.40
N ILE A 544 -0.90 -4.99 -23.60
CA ILE A 544 -0.90 -5.11 -22.14
C ILE A 544 -2.32 -5.15 -21.57
N ASN A 545 -3.21 -4.26 -22.03
CA ASN A 545 -4.61 -4.21 -21.58
C ASN A 545 -5.43 -5.46 -21.97
N SER A 546 -4.90 -6.32 -22.83
CA SER A 546 -5.51 -7.60 -23.20
C SER A 546 -5.12 -8.76 -22.28
N LEU A 547 -4.12 -8.59 -21.40
CA LEU A 547 -3.73 -9.59 -20.41
C LEU A 547 -4.89 -9.86 -19.44
N LYS A 548 -5.01 -11.12 -19.01
CA LYS A 548 -6.02 -11.58 -18.06
C LYS A 548 -5.31 -12.28 -16.90
N ILE A 549 -5.41 -11.69 -15.71
CA ILE A 549 -4.85 -12.19 -14.45
C ILE A 549 -6.04 -12.61 -13.59
N CYS A 550 -6.07 -13.87 -13.17
CA CYS A 550 -7.15 -14.43 -12.37
C CYS A 550 -6.61 -15.01 -11.07
N ASP A 551 -7.17 -14.57 -9.95
CA ASP A 551 -6.95 -15.18 -8.64
C ASP A 551 -8.18 -16.02 -8.23
N PRO A 552 -8.10 -17.37 -8.27
CA PRO A 552 -9.24 -18.25 -8.02
C PRO A 552 -9.55 -18.45 -6.52
N ALA A 553 -8.76 -17.88 -5.61
CA ALA A 553 -8.97 -17.89 -4.18
C ALA A 553 -8.57 -16.52 -3.60
N VAL A 554 -9.20 -15.49 -4.13
CA VAL A 554 -8.70 -14.11 -4.07
C VAL A 554 -8.58 -13.55 -2.65
N GLY A 555 -9.31 -14.10 -1.69
CA GLY A 555 -9.31 -13.61 -0.32
C GLY A 555 -9.59 -12.11 -0.31
N SER A 556 -8.66 -11.34 0.24
CA SER A 556 -8.73 -9.88 0.32
C SER A 556 -8.27 -9.11 -0.89
N GLY A 557 -7.82 -9.78 -1.95
CA GLY A 557 -7.35 -9.13 -3.18
C GLY A 557 -5.94 -8.56 -3.12
N HIS A 558 -5.10 -8.98 -2.16
CA HIS A 558 -3.71 -8.50 -2.07
C HIS A 558 -2.94 -8.75 -3.37
N PHE A 559 -2.98 -9.97 -3.92
CA PHE A 559 -2.35 -10.30 -5.21
C PHE A 559 -2.84 -9.43 -6.37
N LEU A 560 -4.12 -9.08 -6.40
CA LEU A 560 -4.67 -8.24 -7.46
C LEU A 560 -4.14 -6.80 -7.39
N VAL A 561 -3.97 -6.26 -6.18
CA VAL A 561 -3.36 -4.93 -5.99
C VAL A 561 -1.86 -4.95 -6.32
N SER A 562 -1.11 -5.95 -5.87
CA SER A 562 0.31 -6.11 -6.26
C SER A 562 0.45 -6.24 -7.78
N SER A 563 -0.46 -6.98 -8.42
CA SER A 563 -0.49 -7.12 -9.88
C SER A 563 -0.81 -5.83 -10.61
N LEU A 564 -1.76 -5.04 -10.08
CA LEU A 564 -2.10 -3.71 -10.59
C LEU A 564 -0.87 -2.79 -10.56
N ASN A 565 -0.19 -2.72 -9.42
CA ASN A 565 0.97 -1.86 -9.22
C ASN A 565 2.13 -2.26 -10.16
N GLU A 566 2.40 -3.56 -10.30
CA GLU A 566 3.45 -4.06 -11.20
C GLU A 566 3.12 -3.78 -12.68
N LEU A 567 1.88 -3.94 -13.11
CA LEU A 567 1.48 -3.61 -14.49
C LEU A 567 1.68 -2.12 -14.80
N ILE A 568 1.37 -1.23 -13.85
CA ILE A 568 1.64 0.21 -14.02
C ILE A 568 3.15 0.49 -14.11
N ALA A 569 3.96 -0.15 -13.26
CA ALA A 569 5.42 -0.02 -13.32
C ALA A 569 5.99 -0.51 -14.68
N ILE A 570 5.52 -1.66 -15.18
CA ILE A 570 5.92 -2.16 -16.51
C ILE A 570 5.51 -1.20 -17.63
N LYS A 571 4.30 -0.62 -17.56
CA LYS A 571 3.87 0.40 -18.53
C LYS A 571 4.77 1.65 -18.50
N ASN A 572 5.26 2.04 -17.33
CA ASN A 572 6.26 3.09 -17.21
C ASN A 572 7.61 2.68 -17.81
N ASP A 573 8.12 1.48 -17.49
CA ASP A 573 9.40 0.97 -18.00
C ASP A 573 9.41 0.95 -19.54
N LEU A 574 8.29 0.51 -20.14
CA LEU A 574 8.09 0.49 -21.59
C LEU A 574 7.78 1.89 -22.16
N ARG A 575 7.64 2.93 -21.33
CA ARG A 575 7.24 4.31 -21.69
C ARG A 575 5.99 4.33 -22.56
N ILE A 576 4.97 3.57 -22.14
CA ILE A 576 3.66 3.51 -22.79
C ILE A 576 2.57 4.17 -21.93
N LEU A 577 2.83 4.58 -20.68
CA LEU A 577 1.90 5.44 -19.94
C LEU A 577 1.65 6.75 -20.71
N SER A 578 0.40 6.98 -21.07
CA SER A 578 -0.03 8.12 -21.88
C SER A 578 -1.27 8.77 -21.31
N ASP A 579 -1.31 10.11 -21.35
CA ASP A 579 -2.50 10.86 -21.00
C ASP A 579 -3.66 10.62 -22.00
N ARG A 580 -4.82 11.24 -21.73
CA ARG A 580 -6.02 11.15 -22.57
C ARG A 580 -5.79 11.58 -24.04
N ASN A 581 -4.79 12.42 -24.30
CA ASN A 581 -4.42 12.88 -25.64
C ASN A 581 -3.39 11.97 -26.32
N GLY A 582 -2.91 10.93 -25.63
CA GLY A 582 -1.87 10.02 -26.09
C GLY A 582 -0.45 10.55 -25.90
N ASN A 583 -0.26 11.65 -25.16
CA ASN A 583 1.08 12.15 -24.88
C ASN A 583 1.68 11.42 -23.67
N ARG A 584 2.98 11.14 -23.74
CA ARG A 584 3.70 10.44 -22.68
C ARG A 584 3.77 11.28 -21.42
N LEU A 585 3.70 10.62 -20.27
CA LEU A 585 4.20 11.18 -19.03
C LEU A 585 5.73 11.13 -19.07
N LYS A 586 6.35 12.29 -19.29
CA LYS A 586 7.81 12.46 -19.17
C LYS A 586 8.10 12.91 -17.74
N GLU A 587 9.36 12.81 -17.31
CA GLU A 587 9.85 13.38 -16.03
C GLU A 587 9.35 12.70 -14.75
N TYR A 588 8.60 11.60 -14.88
CA TYR A 588 8.17 10.78 -13.75
C TYR A 588 8.71 9.35 -13.87
N GLN A 589 8.99 8.77 -12.71
CA GLN A 589 9.37 7.37 -12.50
C GLN A 589 8.33 6.69 -11.62
N PHE A 590 7.94 5.49 -12.00
CA PHE A 590 6.93 4.69 -11.31
C PHE A 590 7.58 3.37 -10.92
N GLU A 591 7.67 3.12 -9.61
CA GLU A 591 8.35 1.95 -9.07
C GLU A 591 7.49 1.31 -7.98
N VAL A 592 7.49 -0.02 -7.91
CA VAL A 592 6.89 -0.75 -6.80
C VAL A 592 7.93 -0.95 -5.71
N VAL A 593 7.70 -0.38 -4.53
CA VAL A 593 8.56 -0.49 -3.36
C VAL A 593 7.70 -0.86 -2.15
N ASN A 594 8.05 -1.92 -1.44
CA ASN A 594 7.26 -2.46 -0.32
C ASN A 594 5.78 -2.68 -0.67
N ASP A 595 5.54 -3.28 -1.85
CA ASP A 595 4.21 -3.57 -2.42
C ASP A 595 3.34 -2.34 -2.75
N GLU A 596 3.89 -1.13 -2.63
CA GLU A 596 3.22 0.11 -3.02
C GLU A 596 3.81 0.69 -4.30
N LEU A 597 2.93 1.24 -5.14
CA LEU A 597 3.35 2.09 -6.26
C LEU A 597 3.83 3.45 -5.73
N ILE A 598 5.08 3.80 -6.02
CA ILE A 598 5.67 5.09 -5.73
C ILE A 598 5.93 5.84 -7.03
N VAL A 599 5.52 7.10 -7.05
CA VAL A 599 5.70 8.00 -8.19
C VAL A 599 6.60 9.14 -7.75
N THR A 600 7.73 9.30 -8.44
CA THR A 600 8.70 10.38 -8.18
C THR A 600 9.00 11.15 -9.46
N ASP A 601 9.32 12.43 -9.34
CA ASP A 601 9.86 13.21 -10.45
C ASP A 601 11.35 12.86 -10.73
N ASP A 602 11.95 13.49 -11.74
CA ASP A 602 13.37 13.32 -12.09
C ASP A 602 14.33 13.81 -10.97
N ASN A 603 13.88 14.64 -10.04
CA ASN A 603 14.65 15.07 -8.87
C ASN A 603 14.54 14.09 -7.69
N GLY A 604 13.62 13.13 -7.76
CA GLY A 604 13.30 12.19 -6.69
C GLY A 604 12.25 12.71 -5.71
N GLU A 605 11.57 13.82 -6.01
CA GLU A 605 10.46 14.33 -5.20
C GLU A 605 9.22 13.45 -5.38
N LEU A 606 8.53 13.12 -4.28
CA LEU A 606 7.27 12.39 -4.35
C LEU A 606 6.20 13.19 -5.09
N PHE A 607 5.46 12.51 -5.95
CA PHE A 607 4.32 13.10 -6.64
C PHE A 607 3.18 13.41 -5.66
N GLU A 608 2.75 14.67 -5.66
CA GLU A 608 1.62 15.17 -4.89
C GLU A 608 0.56 15.74 -5.84
N TYR A 609 -0.70 15.35 -5.64
CA TYR A 609 -1.80 15.89 -6.42
C TYR A 609 -2.21 17.29 -5.93
N LYS A 610 -2.14 18.26 -6.85
CA LYS A 610 -2.50 19.67 -6.65
C LYS A 610 -3.60 20.02 -7.65
N PRO A 611 -4.87 20.09 -7.23
CA PRO A 611 -6.02 20.27 -8.15
C PRO A 611 -5.89 21.48 -9.09
N ASN A 612 -5.25 22.56 -8.64
CA ASN A 612 -5.09 23.80 -9.41
C ASN A 612 -3.86 23.78 -10.35
N ASN A 613 -3.08 22.71 -10.37
CA ASN A 613 -1.89 22.57 -11.22
C ASN A 613 -2.17 21.63 -12.39
N LYS A 614 -2.01 22.14 -13.63
CA LYS A 614 -2.34 21.39 -14.86
C LYS A 614 -1.52 20.11 -15.05
N GLU A 615 -0.23 20.12 -14.74
CA GLU A 615 0.61 18.93 -14.92
C GLU A 615 0.31 17.89 -13.83
N SER A 616 0.14 18.33 -12.59
CA SER A 616 -0.29 17.46 -11.49
C SER A 616 -1.64 16.81 -11.78
N GLN A 617 -2.61 17.58 -12.30
CA GLN A 617 -3.88 17.07 -12.78
C GLN A 617 -3.70 16.00 -13.87
N ARG A 618 -2.89 16.28 -14.89
CA ARG A 618 -2.63 15.36 -16.00
C ARG A 618 -2.05 14.02 -15.54
N VAL A 619 -1.07 14.05 -14.63
CA VAL A 619 -0.46 12.83 -14.07
C VAL A 619 -1.47 12.05 -13.24
N GLN A 620 -2.23 12.74 -12.38
CA GLN A 620 -3.26 12.13 -11.53
C GLN A 620 -4.37 11.47 -12.37
N GLU A 621 -4.89 12.16 -13.39
CA GLU A 621 -5.87 11.62 -14.32
C GLU A 621 -5.34 10.37 -15.05
N THR A 622 -4.10 10.44 -15.53
CA THR A 622 -3.48 9.31 -16.23
C THR A 622 -3.35 8.09 -15.32
N LEU A 623 -2.87 8.28 -14.09
CA LEU A 623 -2.78 7.22 -13.08
C LEU A 623 -4.14 6.59 -12.78
N PHE A 624 -5.17 7.43 -12.59
CA PHE A 624 -6.52 6.95 -12.33
C PHE A 624 -7.05 6.10 -13.48
N HIS A 625 -6.97 6.60 -14.73
CA HIS A 625 -7.50 5.90 -15.88
C HIS A 625 -6.74 4.62 -16.23
N GLU A 626 -5.42 4.62 -16.07
CA GLU A 626 -4.63 3.42 -16.32
C GLU A 626 -4.93 2.34 -15.27
N LYS A 627 -5.07 2.73 -13.99
CA LYS A 627 -5.51 1.81 -12.94
C LYS A 627 -6.93 1.29 -13.20
N GLN A 628 -7.86 2.19 -13.51
CA GLN A 628 -9.24 1.84 -13.86
C GLN A 628 -9.27 0.83 -15.01
N THR A 629 -8.54 1.11 -16.10
CA THR A 629 -8.47 0.24 -17.29
C THR A 629 -7.96 -1.16 -16.93
N ILE A 630 -6.92 -1.25 -16.10
CA ILE A 630 -6.36 -2.54 -15.67
C ILE A 630 -7.34 -3.29 -14.76
N ILE A 631 -7.96 -2.61 -13.79
CA ILE A 631 -8.94 -3.23 -12.88
C ILE A 631 -10.14 -3.78 -13.67
N GLU A 632 -10.66 -3.02 -14.63
CA GLU A 632 -11.82 -3.40 -15.43
C GLU A 632 -11.52 -4.50 -16.45
N ASN A 633 -10.31 -4.52 -17.03
CA ASN A 633 -10.02 -5.38 -18.18
C ASN A 633 -9.07 -6.52 -17.87
N CYS A 634 -8.18 -6.38 -16.90
CA CYS A 634 -7.10 -7.33 -16.68
C CYS A 634 -7.29 -8.18 -15.42
N LEU A 635 -7.90 -7.65 -14.37
CA LEU A 635 -7.94 -8.30 -13.06
C LEU A 635 -9.26 -9.03 -12.82
N PHE A 636 -9.19 -10.31 -12.45
CA PHE A 636 -10.32 -11.18 -12.13
C PHE A 636 -10.07 -11.92 -10.83
N GLY A 637 -11.13 -12.16 -10.05
CA GLY A 637 -11.01 -12.82 -8.75
C GLY A 637 -12.24 -13.64 -8.38
N VAL A 638 -12.03 -14.78 -7.74
CA VAL A 638 -13.11 -15.63 -7.21
C VAL A 638 -12.78 -16.01 -5.77
N ASP A 639 -13.77 -15.94 -4.88
CA ASP A 639 -13.67 -16.51 -3.53
C ASP A 639 -14.99 -17.17 -3.12
N ILE A 640 -14.92 -18.21 -2.31
CA ILE A 640 -16.11 -18.90 -1.81
C ILE A 640 -16.81 -18.09 -0.72
N ASN A 641 -16.06 -17.28 0.04
CA ASN A 641 -16.57 -16.45 1.10
C ASN A 641 -17.02 -15.07 0.54
N PRO A 642 -18.30 -14.71 0.63
CA PRO A 642 -18.80 -13.43 0.13
C PRO A 642 -18.16 -12.22 0.84
N ASN A 643 -17.70 -12.36 2.08
CA ASN A 643 -17.03 -11.27 2.79
C ASN A 643 -15.62 -11.02 2.25
N SER A 644 -14.88 -12.07 1.88
CA SER A 644 -13.58 -11.94 1.18
C SER A 644 -13.74 -11.14 -0.11
N VAL A 645 -14.75 -11.48 -0.92
CA VAL A 645 -15.10 -10.73 -2.14
C VAL A 645 -15.35 -9.25 -1.86
N LYS A 646 -16.10 -8.92 -0.80
CA LYS A 646 -16.36 -7.52 -0.41
C LYS A 646 -15.06 -6.79 -0.02
N ILE A 647 -14.16 -7.44 0.73
CA ILE A 647 -12.87 -6.85 1.09
C ILE A 647 -12.01 -6.62 -0.15
N CYS A 648 -11.93 -7.60 -1.05
CA CYS A 648 -11.19 -7.49 -2.31
C CYS A 648 -11.67 -6.28 -3.12
N ARG A 649 -12.99 -6.10 -3.24
CA ARG A 649 -13.57 -4.92 -3.89
C ARG A 649 -13.18 -3.63 -3.18
N LEU A 650 -13.32 -3.57 -1.86
CA LEU A 650 -12.91 -2.42 -1.06
C LEU A 650 -11.42 -2.07 -1.27
N ARG A 651 -10.54 -3.07 -1.27
CA ARG A 651 -9.10 -2.88 -1.46
C ARG A 651 -8.78 -2.27 -2.83
N LEU A 652 -9.42 -2.77 -3.89
CA LEU A 652 -9.29 -2.21 -5.25
C LEU A 652 -9.85 -0.77 -5.34
N TRP A 653 -10.99 -0.49 -4.70
CA TRP A 653 -11.53 0.88 -4.66
C TRP A 653 -10.62 1.84 -3.88
N ILE A 654 -10.03 1.41 -2.77
CA ILE A 654 -9.09 2.26 -2.02
C ILE A 654 -7.84 2.54 -2.88
N GLU A 655 -7.33 1.55 -3.59
CA GLU A 655 -6.17 1.73 -4.46
C GLU A 655 -6.43 2.69 -5.63
N LEU A 656 -7.67 2.73 -6.12
CA LEU A 656 -8.11 3.70 -7.13
C LEU A 656 -8.40 5.08 -6.52
N LEU A 657 -8.99 5.12 -5.32
CA LEU A 657 -9.28 6.34 -4.56
C LEU A 657 -8.01 7.17 -4.36
N LYS A 658 -6.86 6.54 -4.07
CA LYS A 658 -5.54 7.20 -3.96
C LYS A 658 -5.24 8.14 -5.15
N ASN A 659 -5.77 7.84 -6.34
CA ASN A 659 -5.58 8.64 -7.55
C ASN A 659 -6.84 9.37 -8.05
N ALA A 660 -7.92 9.43 -7.26
CA ALA A 660 -9.10 10.21 -7.61
C ALA A 660 -8.75 11.70 -7.76
N TYR A 661 -9.40 12.38 -8.70
CA TYR A 661 -9.13 13.78 -9.06
C TYR A 661 -10.42 14.57 -9.22
N TYR A 662 -10.32 15.90 -9.14
CA TYR A 662 -11.43 16.79 -9.38
C TYR A 662 -11.68 16.99 -10.88
N LYS A 663 -12.91 16.72 -11.34
CA LYS A 663 -13.40 17.09 -12.69
C LYS A 663 -13.79 18.58 -12.74
N SER A 664 -14.34 19.07 -11.64
CA SER A 664 -14.81 20.43 -11.42
C SER A 664 -14.59 20.81 -9.95
N GLU A 665 -14.92 22.04 -9.52
CA GLU A 665 -14.69 22.50 -8.15
C GLU A 665 -15.36 21.63 -7.07
N THR A 666 -16.44 20.92 -7.40
CA THR A 666 -17.25 20.14 -6.45
C THR A 666 -17.33 18.66 -6.76
N GLU A 667 -16.83 18.23 -7.93
CA GLU A 667 -17.02 16.88 -8.42
C GLU A 667 -15.69 16.13 -8.52
N LEU A 668 -15.59 15.04 -7.75
CA LEU A 668 -14.50 14.08 -7.84
C LEU A 668 -14.85 13.02 -8.90
N GLU A 669 -13.85 12.50 -9.59
CA GLU A 669 -14.03 11.37 -10.50
C GLU A 669 -14.67 10.16 -9.78
N THR A 670 -15.63 9.55 -10.47
CA THR A 670 -16.43 8.46 -9.92
C THR A 670 -15.68 7.14 -10.00
N LEU A 671 -15.87 6.27 -9.00
CA LEU A 671 -15.24 4.95 -8.99
C LEU A 671 -16.07 3.97 -9.83
N PRO A 672 -15.44 3.08 -10.61
CA PRO A 672 -16.14 2.13 -11.46
C PRO A 672 -16.81 1.01 -10.66
N ASN A 673 -17.78 0.36 -11.29
CA ASN A 673 -18.40 -0.85 -10.75
C ASN A 673 -17.50 -2.08 -11.01
N ILE A 674 -16.69 -2.44 -10.01
CA ILE A 674 -15.74 -3.58 -10.07
C ILE A 674 -16.39 -4.94 -9.78
N ASP A 675 -17.69 -4.95 -9.46
CA ASP A 675 -18.46 -6.11 -9.00
C ASP A 675 -18.52 -7.25 -10.02
N ILE A 676 -18.29 -6.94 -11.29
CA ILE A 676 -18.35 -7.90 -12.40
C ILE A 676 -17.13 -8.82 -12.42
N ASN A 677 -15.94 -8.32 -12.11
CA ASN A 677 -14.71 -9.10 -12.23
C ASN A 677 -14.39 -9.92 -10.98
N ILE A 678 -14.90 -9.50 -9.82
CA ILE A 678 -14.68 -10.16 -8.53
C ILE A 678 -15.97 -10.83 -8.08
N LYS A 679 -16.01 -12.16 -8.09
CA LYS A 679 -17.25 -12.95 -7.88
C LYS A 679 -17.15 -13.90 -6.68
N CYS A 680 -18.28 -14.09 -6.03
CA CYS A 680 -18.45 -15.16 -5.06
C CYS A 680 -18.69 -16.48 -5.82
N GLY A 681 -17.92 -17.52 -5.52
CA GLY A 681 -18.05 -18.81 -6.19
C GLY A 681 -17.05 -19.84 -5.70
N ASN A 682 -17.33 -21.11 -5.98
CA ASN A 682 -16.39 -22.19 -5.73
C ASN A 682 -15.57 -22.43 -7.00
N SER A 683 -14.30 -22.04 -6.99
CA SER A 683 -13.39 -22.16 -8.14
C SER A 683 -13.03 -23.60 -8.50
N LEU A 684 -13.30 -24.58 -7.62
CA LEU A 684 -13.10 -26.01 -7.88
C LEU A 684 -14.28 -26.67 -8.59
N ILE A 685 -15.45 -26.02 -8.58
CA ILE A 685 -16.67 -26.58 -9.18
C ILE A 685 -16.98 -25.82 -10.45
N SER A 686 -16.73 -26.45 -11.59
CA SER A 686 -17.22 -25.94 -12.86
C SER A 686 -18.64 -26.43 -13.09
N ARG A 687 -19.55 -25.48 -13.35
CA ARG A 687 -20.94 -25.79 -13.71
C ARG A 687 -21.05 -26.34 -15.15
N PHE A 688 -20.09 -26.00 -16.00
CA PHE A 688 -20.01 -26.39 -17.41
C PHE A 688 -18.58 -26.85 -17.70
N ASP A 689 -18.37 -27.81 -18.62
CA ASP A 689 -17.01 -28.17 -19.01
C ASP A 689 -16.31 -26.97 -19.67
N LEU A 690 -15.00 -26.80 -19.44
CA LEU A 690 -14.24 -25.65 -19.96
C LEU A 690 -14.28 -25.56 -21.49
N ASP A 691 -14.44 -26.69 -22.17
CA ASP A 691 -14.49 -26.81 -23.63
C ASP A 691 -15.92 -26.77 -24.19
N SER A 692 -16.93 -26.52 -23.33
CA SER A 692 -18.34 -26.48 -23.75
C SER A 692 -18.55 -25.37 -24.79
N ASP A 693 -19.02 -25.72 -25.98
CA ASP A 693 -19.25 -24.73 -27.05
C ASP A 693 -20.45 -23.82 -26.74
N LEU A 694 -20.15 -22.67 -26.17
CA LEU A 694 -21.12 -21.61 -25.90
C LEU A 694 -21.80 -21.09 -27.18
N LYS A 695 -21.19 -21.26 -28.37
CA LYS A 695 -21.77 -20.77 -29.63
C LYS A 695 -23.11 -21.43 -29.96
N ALA A 696 -23.30 -22.70 -29.58
CA ALA A 696 -24.58 -23.38 -29.81
C ALA A 696 -25.71 -22.82 -28.94
N ALA A 697 -25.43 -22.51 -27.67
CA ALA A 697 -26.38 -21.86 -26.77
C ALA A 697 -26.66 -20.41 -27.19
N LEU A 698 -25.62 -19.67 -27.59
CA LEU A 698 -25.73 -18.28 -28.03
C LEU A 698 -26.47 -18.11 -29.37
N LYS A 699 -26.42 -19.11 -30.26
CA LYS A 699 -27.19 -19.11 -31.52
C LYS A 699 -28.69 -19.25 -31.31
N LYS A 700 -29.12 -19.88 -30.21
CA LYS A 700 -30.54 -20.07 -29.86
C LYS A 700 -31.08 -18.92 -29.01
N SER A 701 -30.23 -18.24 -28.24
CA SER A 701 -30.61 -17.04 -27.50
C SER A 701 -30.78 -15.83 -28.43
N LYS A 702 -31.63 -14.87 -28.05
CA LYS A 702 -31.74 -13.57 -28.73
C LYS A 702 -30.48 -12.71 -28.60
N TRP A 703 -29.60 -13.06 -27.67
CA TRP A 703 -28.44 -12.28 -27.28
C TRP A 703 -27.15 -12.88 -27.87
N ASN A 704 -26.19 -12.02 -28.21
CA ASN A 704 -24.85 -12.46 -28.60
C ASN A 704 -23.80 -11.94 -27.59
N ILE A 705 -22.57 -12.45 -27.69
CA ILE A 705 -21.46 -12.05 -26.79
C ILE A 705 -21.17 -10.56 -26.89
N GLU A 706 -21.36 -9.96 -28.07
CA GLU A 706 -21.12 -8.53 -28.28
C GLU A 706 -22.13 -7.68 -27.50
N THR A 707 -23.42 -8.02 -27.52
CA THR A 707 -24.45 -7.37 -26.71
C THR A 707 -24.17 -7.51 -25.22
N TYR A 708 -23.73 -8.69 -24.76
CA TYR A 708 -23.31 -8.88 -23.38
C TYR A 708 -22.12 -7.99 -23.01
N ARG A 709 -21.09 -7.90 -23.87
CA ARG A 709 -19.93 -7.02 -23.65
C ARG A 709 -20.34 -5.55 -23.59
N ILE A 710 -21.21 -5.10 -24.48
CA ILE A 710 -21.74 -3.73 -24.47
C ILE A 710 -22.53 -3.45 -23.19
N ALA A 711 -23.38 -4.39 -22.74
CA ALA A 711 -24.14 -4.23 -21.50
C ALA A 711 -23.21 -4.16 -20.27
N VAL A 712 -22.17 -5.00 -20.23
CA VAL A 712 -21.14 -4.98 -19.18
C VAL A 712 -20.34 -3.68 -19.20
N ASP A 713 -19.95 -3.20 -20.37
CA ASP A 713 -19.21 -1.94 -20.51
C ASP A 713 -20.05 -0.72 -20.10
N THR A 714 -21.33 -0.72 -20.49
CA THR A 714 -22.30 0.30 -20.09
C THR A 714 -22.55 0.26 -18.58
N TYR A 715 -22.61 -0.92 -17.97
CA TYR A 715 -22.75 -1.08 -16.52
C TYR A 715 -21.53 -0.53 -15.75
N ARG A 716 -20.32 -0.85 -16.22
CA ARG A 716 -19.07 -0.39 -15.59
C ARG A 716 -18.98 1.13 -15.53
N ASN A 717 -19.41 1.77 -16.62
CA ASN A 717 -19.36 3.23 -16.81
C ASN A 717 -20.70 3.94 -16.52
N ALA A 718 -21.68 3.24 -15.92
CA ALA A 718 -23.01 3.79 -15.68
C ALA A 718 -22.92 5.05 -14.82
N GLN A 719 -23.43 6.18 -15.31
CA GLN A 719 -23.31 7.48 -14.63
C GLN A 719 -24.35 7.67 -13.53
N ASN A 720 -25.47 6.94 -13.61
CA ASN A 720 -26.55 7.04 -12.64
C ASN A 720 -27.14 5.65 -12.30
N LYS A 721 -27.84 5.61 -11.16
CA LYS A 721 -28.46 4.38 -10.62
C LYS A 721 -29.46 3.73 -11.57
N ARG A 722 -30.19 4.52 -12.35
CA ARG A 722 -31.21 4.00 -13.26
C ARG A 722 -30.57 3.21 -14.39
N GLN A 723 -29.60 3.80 -15.07
CA GLN A 723 -28.82 3.15 -16.12
C GLN A 723 -28.15 1.88 -15.58
N LYS A 724 -27.58 1.97 -14.37
CA LYS A 724 -26.96 0.82 -13.69
C LYS A 724 -27.96 -0.33 -13.50
N ARG A 725 -29.13 -0.08 -12.88
CA ARG A 725 -30.18 -1.09 -12.66
C ARG A 725 -30.73 -1.69 -13.95
N GLU A 726 -30.92 -0.86 -14.97
CA GLU A 726 -31.35 -1.31 -16.30
C GLU A 726 -30.32 -2.29 -16.89
N MET A 727 -29.03 -1.96 -16.79
CA MET A 727 -27.96 -2.86 -17.24
C MET A 727 -27.80 -4.10 -16.36
N GLU A 728 -27.98 -4.03 -15.03
CA GLU A 728 -27.97 -5.21 -14.15
C GLU A 728 -29.08 -6.19 -14.53
N THR A 729 -30.29 -5.66 -14.72
CA THR A 729 -31.44 -6.47 -15.13
C THR A 729 -31.19 -7.13 -16.47
N LEU A 730 -30.62 -6.38 -17.43
CA LEU A 730 -30.24 -6.90 -18.74
C LEU A 730 -29.14 -7.98 -18.65
N ILE A 731 -28.11 -7.74 -17.84
CA ILE A 731 -27.01 -8.70 -17.62
C ILE A 731 -27.55 -9.99 -16.99
N GLU A 732 -28.42 -9.89 -15.99
CA GLU A 732 -29.02 -11.06 -15.34
C GLU A 732 -30.02 -11.79 -16.25
N SER A 733 -30.78 -11.08 -17.09
CA SER A 733 -31.65 -11.72 -18.08
C SER A 733 -30.83 -12.49 -19.10
N ILE A 734 -29.75 -11.88 -19.63
CA ILE A 734 -28.82 -12.55 -20.56
C ILE A 734 -28.21 -13.80 -19.91
N LYS A 735 -27.70 -13.69 -18.67
CA LYS A 735 -27.12 -14.84 -17.94
C LYS A 735 -28.15 -15.94 -17.70
N THR A 736 -29.38 -15.58 -17.34
CA THR A 736 -30.45 -16.55 -17.07
C THR A 736 -30.85 -17.30 -18.34
N GLU A 737 -30.99 -16.60 -19.47
CA GLU A 737 -31.23 -17.22 -20.78
C GLU A 737 -30.08 -18.14 -21.19
N ILE A 738 -28.84 -17.65 -21.15
CA ILE A 738 -27.65 -18.47 -21.47
C ILE A 738 -27.59 -19.71 -20.57
N ARG A 739 -27.79 -19.54 -19.26
CA ARG A 739 -27.81 -20.66 -18.30
C ARG A 739 -28.91 -21.67 -18.60
N SER A 740 -30.08 -21.20 -19.01
CA SER A 740 -31.22 -22.08 -19.35
C SER A 740 -30.90 -22.89 -20.60
N GLU A 741 -30.39 -22.25 -21.65
CA GLU A 741 -29.98 -22.90 -22.90
C GLU A 741 -28.85 -23.92 -22.67
N ILE A 742 -27.81 -23.57 -21.91
CA ILE A 742 -26.72 -24.51 -21.63
C ILE A 742 -27.22 -25.68 -20.77
N SER A 743 -28.06 -25.42 -19.75
CA SER A 743 -28.60 -26.49 -18.90
C SER A 743 -29.49 -27.46 -19.69
N LEU A 744 -30.25 -26.97 -20.67
CA LEU A 744 -31.04 -27.84 -21.56
C LEU A 744 -30.17 -28.75 -22.43
N ASN A 745 -28.96 -28.31 -22.78
CA ASN A 745 -28.01 -29.11 -23.55
C ASN A 745 -27.09 -29.98 -22.67
N ASP A 746 -27.23 -29.96 -21.33
CA ASP A 746 -26.45 -30.81 -20.43
C ASP A 746 -26.80 -32.30 -20.70
N PRO A 747 -25.81 -33.17 -20.94
CA PRO A 747 -26.06 -34.59 -21.21
C PRO A 747 -26.86 -35.31 -20.11
N LYS A 748 -26.66 -34.91 -18.84
CA LYS A 748 -27.38 -35.48 -17.70
C LYS A 748 -28.84 -35.03 -17.67
N ILE A 749 -29.11 -33.75 -17.96
CA ILE A 749 -30.48 -33.23 -18.03
C ILE A 749 -31.21 -33.81 -19.24
N THR A 750 -30.55 -33.90 -20.39
CA THR A 750 -31.10 -34.53 -21.61
C THR A 750 -31.46 -36.00 -21.34
N ARG A 751 -30.57 -36.74 -20.66
CA ARG A 751 -30.83 -38.13 -20.24
C ARG A 751 -31.97 -38.23 -19.24
N LEU A 752 -32.04 -37.32 -18.26
CA LEU A 752 -33.13 -37.26 -17.29
C LEU A 752 -34.48 -37.00 -17.97
N GLN A 753 -34.54 -36.04 -18.90
CA GLN A 753 -35.74 -35.73 -19.67
C GLN A 753 -36.18 -36.92 -20.53
N LYS A 754 -35.23 -37.62 -21.16
CA LYS A 754 -35.51 -38.83 -21.93
C LYS A 754 -36.11 -39.93 -21.04
N ILE A 755 -35.49 -40.21 -19.89
CA ILE A 755 -35.98 -41.20 -18.93
C ILE A 755 -37.34 -40.79 -18.36
N ASN A 756 -37.54 -39.53 -18.01
CA ASN A 756 -38.84 -39.03 -17.55
C ASN A 756 -39.93 -39.14 -18.62
N GLY A 757 -39.58 -38.92 -19.89
CA GLY A 757 -40.48 -39.14 -21.02
C GLY A 757 -40.83 -40.62 -21.21
N GLU A 758 -39.83 -41.51 -21.09
CA GLU A 758 -40.03 -42.97 -21.10
C GLU A 758 -40.94 -43.40 -19.94
N ILE A 759 -40.71 -42.91 -18.72
CA ILE A 759 -41.56 -43.16 -17.54
C ILE A 759 -42.98 -42.64 -17.79
N PHE A 760 -43.14 -41.40 -18.24
CA PHE A 760 -44.46 -40.82 -18.51
C PHE A 760 -45.24 -41.63 -19.54
N LEU A 761 -44.60 -42.05 -20.63
CA LEU A 761 -45.22 -42.93 -21.64
C LEU A 761 -45.62 -44.28 -21.04
N MET A 762 -44.78 -44.85 -20.16
CA MET A 762 -45.08 -46.11 -19.47
C MET A 762 -46.20 -45.99 -18.43
N THR A 763 -46.33 -44.84 -17.75
CA THR A 763 -47.31 -44.64 -16.66
C THR A 763 -48.65 -44.06 -17.10
N ASN A 764 -48.71 -43.32 -18.22
CA ASN A 764 -49.93 -42.66 -18.72
C ASN A 764 -50.52 -43.32 -19.97
N GLN A 765 -49.96 -44.42 -20.46
CA GLN A 765 -50.71 -45.28 -21.39
C GLN A 765 -51.88 -45.92 -20.62
N THR A 766 -53.11 -45.68 -21.07
CA THR A 766 -54.28 -46.46 -20.65
C THR A 766 -54.03 -47.93 -20.99
N GLN A 767 -53.67 -48.73 -20.00
CA GLN A 767 -53.35 -50.14 -20.19
C GLN A 767 -54.62 -50.97 -20.29
N LEU A 768 -54.81 -51.62 -21.45
CA LEU A 768 -55.85 -52.63 -21.67
C LEU A 768 -55.45 -54.02 -21.12
N PHE A 769 -54.20 -54.21 -20.67
CA PHE A 769 -53.64 -55.49 -20.20
C PHE A 769 -52.63 -55.30 -19.05
N GLU A 770 -52.31 -56.36 -18.31
CA GLU A 770 -51.34 -56.31 -17.19
C GLU A 770 -49.91 -55.96 -17.63
N MET A 771 -49.21 -55.14 -16.84
CA MET A 771 -47.81 -54.77 -17.06
C MET A 771 -46.87 -55.98 -17.11
N SER A 772 -46.00 -56.02 -18.13
CA SER A 772 -44.93 -57.02 -18.25
C SER A 772 -43.85 -56.84 -17.16
N LYS A 773 -43.02 -57.87 -16.94
CA LYS A 773 -41.85 -57.84 -16.02
C LYS A 773 -40.80 -56.77 -16.35
N LYS A 774 -40.82 -56.21 -17.56
CA LYS A 774 -39.91 -55.16 -18.01
C LYS A 774 -40.51 -53.76 -17.79
N GLU A 775 -41.84 -53.68 -17.70
CA GLU A 775 -42.58 -52.44 -17.45
C GLU A 775 -42.83 -52.21 -15.96
N LYS A 776 -43.04 -53.28 -15.16
CA LYS A 776 -42.96 -53.26 -13.69
C LYS A 776 -41.51 -53.06 -13.24
#